data_AF-A0ABD3CLX2-F1
#
_entry.id   AF-A0ABD3CLX2-F1
#
_cell.length_a   1.000
_cell.length_b   1.000
_cell.length_c   1.000
_cell.angle_alpha   90.00
_cell.angle_beta   90.00
_cell.angle_gamma   90.00
#
_symmetry.space_group_name_H-M   'P 1'
#
loop_
_entity.id
_entity.type
_entity.pdbx_description
1 polymer ?
#
loop_
_entity_poly.entity_id
_entity_poly.type
_entity_poly.pdbx_seq_one_letter_code
_entity_poly.pdbx_strand_id
1 'polypeptide(L)'
;MDAVYEELDEAKSEIEKLKEQYRVKAELAESLRRAHNDQQGKNKEASSKLEKQAQELSQKDDELYNVKQILEELKSKLKEKESIIRQVSSAYDKLRSDCSEKLRKFEDENKVLASALDDANAKSFDQEQQICALKQEIEGVKKRILISSEKKSSESNSKTKASKKSDAREDEFVKLDDEKRKFENQLKWKKEQFVHLEEAHKKLRSEFKTKEKEWEKEKNSLLDSISSLEANLDSQTRISKDLQRRFEMCNQALSHAESKRKILETQLSESRTSFDSICVEYDDAKLVFENLAAQRDQDIASLRSSLGTKDVLYKEMEYQFKKLEQEKKELLISLKELQEDKIREAGFSYSSSKLQNKLKSLEQAHKECSTNLKVKESEWQAQMEKLSEELNFCRSELKIRDTSLNELNRELEARDSLIFELELINQETSLVLLVLKSEFLDMHDNNNIMHELVEELEKKKAALNGVQKDLDNERVKVVLLSEKVQTLEALQFPLHDNNNNMHELVEELEKKKAAFNGVQKDLDNERVKVVLLSEKVQTLEALQFPLHDNNNNNMHELVEELEKKKSALDGVQKDLDDEHVKVVILSEKVQTLEALQFPLQQEVARLKEMLDESKKDLDDEQVKVVLLSEKVQTLEALQFPLQQEVVRLKETLDESKKGLERSEEQVVQIQSDFNSVRDALDRANKELDEKFCEANEIEFELQIWKSMAEQLEMNLKRNLQMRREVEASLFAQTEVELNLKQEKECLRQILEEKDKRIDNLQQQLVEVSETMNNLKMIQNAEENVALAQVEVESDKNTPETTERIYQLVEEKDQRIYDLQQLVASLEKEFESSTTSFSSKLRQMQKERNVLRESWETVKSDEVLKEMEVQENKIMIVELENDLRNLRQLVDEQEMKIREIEAELEKKELEVQKLKCELGTKIRTSDRKDEKLAKTMCLMSEKMDRISVEDVELMESLGKIVESFDISRGWASSDEYDDVKENVNVMLSSPLMKKVEDMHDERSPLRAIN
;
A
#
# COMPACT_ATOMS: atom_id res chain seq x y z
N MET A 1 -107.32 41.03 2.73
CA MET A 1 -106.34 40.05 2.22
C MET A 1 -105.00 40.27 2.90
N ASP A 2 -104.56 41.51 2.98
CA ASP A 2 -103.26 41.98 3.44
C ASP A 2 -102.73 41.29 4.71
N ALA A 3 -103.53 41.18 5.79
CA ALA A 3 -103.14 40.45 7.00
C ALA A 3 -102.80 38.95 6.77
N VAL A 4 -103.43 38.28 5.80
CA VAL A 4 -103.12 36.89 5.41
C VAL A 4 -101.84 36.83 4.59
N TYR A 5 -101.44 37.92 3.92
CA TYR A 5 -100.12 38.03 3.30
C TYR A 5 -99.03 38.31 4.33
N GLU A 6 -99.30 39.12 5.36
CA GLU A 6 -98.38 39.32 6.49
C GLU A 6 -98.15 38.01 7.27
N GLU A 7 -99.21 37.30 7.68
CA GLU A 7 -99.11 35.98 8.32
C GLU A 7 -98.34 34.96 7.44
N LEU A 8 -98.54 34.99 6.12
CA LEU A 8 -97.86 34.11 5.18
C LEU A 8 -96.36 34.45 5.01
N ASP A 9 -95.99 35.73 5.03
CA ASP A 9 -94.58 36.16 4.93
C ASP A 9 -93.84 35.99 6.27
N GLU A 10 -94.52 36.17 7.41
CA GLU A 10 -93.97 35.82 8.73
C GLU A 10 -93.77 34.30 8.86
N ALA A 11 -94.73 33.48 8.40
CA ALA A 11 -94.59 32.03 8.34
C ALA A 11 -93.44 31.58 7.40
N LYS A 12 -93.23 32.24 6.25
CA LYS A 12 -92.04 32.00 5.40
C LYS A 12 -90.75 32.33 6.13
N SER A 13 -90.70 33.44 6.86
CA SER A 13 -89.53 33.87 7.64
C SER A 13 -89.17 32.85 8.73
N GLU A 14 -90.18 32.36 9.48
CA GLU A 14 -89.99 31.31 10.49
C GLU A 14 -89.56 29.98 9.85
N ILE A 15 -90.12 29.60 8.69
CA ILE A 15 -89.71 28.41 7.93
C ILE A 15 -88.24 28.52 7.47
N GLU A 16 -87.80 29.66 6.94
CA GLU A 16 -86.41 29.82 6.46
C GLU A 16 -85.41 29.82 7.61
N LYS A 17 -85.77 30.46 8.73
CA LYS A 17 -85.04 30.43 10.00
C LYS A 17 -84.93 29.00 10.57
N LEU A 18 -85.99 28.19 10.47
CA LEU A 18 -85.96 26.77 10.88
C LEU A 18 -85.13 25.89 9.93
N LYS A 19 -85.16 26.13 8.60
CA LYS A 19 -84.26 25.48 7.64
C LYS A 19 -82.79 25.78 7.95
N GLU A 20 -82.47 27.04 8.22
CA GLU A 20 -81.11 27.46 8.54
C GLU A 20 -80.61 26.83 9.86
N GLN A 21 -81.45 26.79 10.90
CA GLN A 21 -81.14 26.05 12.14
C GLN A 21 -80.94 24.55 11.88
N TYR A 22 -81.76 23.95 11.01
CA TYR A 22 -81.61 22.53 10.64
C TYR A 22 -80.31 22.30 9.87
N ARG A 23 -79.92 23.20 8.95
CA ARG A 23 -78.65 23.17 8.22
C ARG A 23 -77.46 23.23 9.16
N VAL A 24 -77.38 24.24 10.02
CA VAL A 24 -76.29 24.39 11.01
C VAL A 24 -76.21 23.17 11.95
N LYS A 25 -77.36 22.60 12.33
CA LYS A 25 -77.41 21.38 13.17
C LYS A 25 -76.93 20.13 12.42
N ALA A 26 -77.21 20.02 11.12
CA ALA A 26 -76.68 18.96 10.27
C ALA A 26 -75.17 19.10 10.07
N GLU A 27 -74.68 20.30 9.77
CA GLU A 27 -73.25 20.62 9.64
C GLU A 27 -72.47 20.32 10.93
N LEU A 28 -73.05 20.64 12.10
CA LEU A 28 -72.47 20.30 13.40
C LEU A 28 -72.41 18.78 13.62
N ALA A 29 -73.46 18.03 13.26
CA ALA A 29 -73.46 16.57 13.33
C ALA A 29 -72.43 15.94 12.36
N GLU A 30 -72.27 16.50 11.17
CA GLU A 30 -71.28 16.11 10.16
C GLU A 30 -69.84 16.40 10.63
N SER A 31 -69.64 17.50 11.35
CA SER A 31 -68.36 17.88 11.97
C SER A 31 -68.00 16.93 13.13
N LEU A 32 -68.94 16.67 14.04
CA LEU A 32 -68.75 15.73 15.15
C LEU A 32 -68.52 14.28 14.67
N ARG A 33 -69.21 13.85 13.60
CA ARG A 33 -69.01 12.54 12.97
C ARG A 33 -67.60 12.39 12.41
N ARG A 34 -67.08 13.42 11.71
CA ARG A 34 -65.70 13.45 11.21
C ARG A 34 -64.69 13.41 12.36
N ALA A 35 -64.81 14.30 13.34
CA ALA A 35 -63.90 14.34 14.49
C ALA A 35 -63.86 13.01 15.29
N HIS A 36 -65.02 12.35 15.46
CA HIS A 36 -65.08 11.01 16.05
C HIS A 36 -64.34 9.96 15.20
N ASN A 37 -64.54 9.96 13.89
CA ASN A 37 -63.91 9.00 12.99
C ASN A 37 -62.39 9.21 12.91
N ASP A 38 -61.93 10.47 12.88
CA ASP A 38 -60.50 10.82 12.92
C ASP A 38 -59.85 10.33 14.23
N GLN A 39 -60.53 10.51 15.37
CA GLN A 39 -60.06 9.99 16.65
C GLN A 39 -60.10 8.46 16.72
N GLN A 40 -61.10 7.81 16.11
CA GLN A 40 -61.13 6.35 16.00
C GLN A 40 -59.98 5.82 15.13
N GLY A 41 -59.61 6.54 14.07
CA GLY A 41 -58.43 6.26 13.25
C GLY A 41 -57.15 6.32 14.09
N LYS A 42 -56.90 7.43 14.78
CA LYS A 42 -55.76 7.62 15.69
C LYS A 42 -55.68 6.54 16.77
N ASN A 43 -56.81 6.18 17.38
CA ASN A 43 -56.86 5.14 18.41
C ASN A 43 -56.52 3.75 17.84
N LYS A 44 -56.97 3.41 16.62
CA LYS A 44 -56.59 2.17 15.94
C LYS A 44 -55.10 2.14 15.61
N GLU A 45 -54.57 3.23 15.06
CA GLU A 45 -53.14 3.36 14.74
C GLU A 45 -52.25 3.22 15.98
N ALA A 46 -52.63 3.87 17.09
CA ALA A 46 -51.95 3.74 18.37
C ALA A 46 -52.00 2.30 18.92
N SER A 47 -53.16 1.62 18.78
CA SER A 47 -53.30 0.20 19.16
C SER A 47 -52.35 -0.70 18.36
N SER A 48 -52.27 -0.52 17.03
CA SER A 48 -51.37 -1.31 16.18
C SER A 48 -49.89 -1.00 16.43
N LYS A 49 -49.55 0.22 16.86
CA LYS A 49 -48.19 0.58 17.30
C LYS A 49 -47.81 -0.11 18.62
N LEU A 50 -48.72 -0.11 19.61
CA LEU A 50 -48.53 -0.81 20.88
C LEU A 50 -48.43 -2.34 20.69
N GLU A 51 -49.23 -2.91 19.79
CA GLU A 51 -49.23 -4.35 19.50
C GLU A 51 -47.91 -4.79 18.85
N LYS A 52 -47.33 -4.00 17.94
CA LYS A 52 -45.97 -4.24 17.42
C LYS A 52 -44.91 -4.18 18.51
N GLN A 53 -44.92 -3.13 19.35
CA GLN A 53 -43.98 -3.00 20.46
C GLN A 53 -44.08 -4.16 21.46
N ALA A 54 -45.27 -4.70 21.70
CA ALA A 54 -45.45 -5.90 22.54
C ALA A 54 -44.87 -7.17 21.89
N GLN A 55 -44.98 -7.32 20.57
CA GLN A 55 -44.38 -8.44 19.83
C GLN A 55 -42.85 -8.34 19.80
N GLU A 56 -42.31 -7.14 19.55
CA GLU A 56 -40.87 -6.83 19.60
C GLU A 56 -40.27 -7.14 20.98
N LEU A 57 -40.94 -6.73 22.07
CA LEU A 57 -40.52 -7.05 23.43
C LEU A 57 -40.56 -8.55 23.72
N SER A 58 -41.61 -9.27 23.30
CA SER A 58 -41.69 -10.73 23.46
C SER A 58 -40.53 -11.44 22.75
N GLN A 59 -40.19 -11.03 21.54
CA GLN A 59 -39.04 -11.58 20.82
C GLN A 59 -37.72 -11.30 21.55
N LYS A 60 -37.56 -10.11 22.14
CA LYS A 60 -36.35 -9.78 22.91
C LYS A 60 -36.23 -10.56 24.22
N ASP A 61 -37.34 -10.88 24.89
CA ASP A 61 -37.31 -11.78 26.05
C ASP A 61 -36.91 -13.22 25.66
N ASP A 62 -37.39 -13.73 24.52
CA ASP A 62 -36.98 -15.04 23.98
C ASP A 62 -35.49 -15.06 23.56
N GLU A 63 -34.99 -14.01 22.89
CA GLU A 63 -33.57 -13.83 22.57
C GLU A 63 -32.71 -13.81 23.85
N LEU A 64 -33.12 -13.06 24.88
CA LEU A 64 -32.44 -12.99 26.17
C LEU A 64 -32.43 -14.34 26.91
N TYR A 65 -33.51 -15.12 26.82
CA TYR A 65 -33.58 -16.47 27.38
C TYR A 65 -32.55 -17.39 26.70
N ASN A 66 -32.47 -17.37 25.37
CA ASN A 66 -31.52 -18.18 24.60
C ASN A 66 -30.05 -17.80 24.90
N VAL A 67 -29.73 -16.50 24.95
CA VAL A 67 -28.39 -16.01 25.34
C VAL A 67 -28.03 -16.46 26.76
N LYS A 68 -28.97 -16.41 27.70
CA LYS A 68 -28.78 -16.85 29.08
C LYS A 68 -28.52 -18.36 29.20
N GLN A 69 -29.17 -19.19 28.37
CA GLN A 69 -28.91 -20.62 28.29
C GLN A 69 -27.48 -20.90 27.79
N ILE A 70 -27.07 -20.24 26.70
CA ILE A 70 -25.71 -20.37 26.13
C ILE A 70 -24.65 -19.95 27.15
N LEU A 71 -24.87 -18.88 27.92
CA LEU A 71 -23.94 -18.42 28.94
C LEU A 71 -23.74 -19.44 30.08
N GLU A 72 -24.79 -20.10 30.56
CA GLU A 72 -24.64 -21.13 31.61
C GLU A 72 -23.98 -22.41 31.04
N GLU A 73 -24.22 -22.75 29.77
CA GLU A 73 -23.53 -23.85 29.09
C GLU A 73 -22.02 -23.57 28.95
N LEU A 74 -21.63 -22.40 28.44
CA LEU A 74 -20.23 -21.97 28.35
C LEU A 74 -19.55 -21.95 29.72
N LYS A 75 -20.25 -21.49 30.76
CA LYS A 75 -19.81 -21.50 32.16
C LYS A 75 -19.68 -22.91 32.75
N SER A 76 -20.42 -23.90 32.25
CA SER A 76 -20.23 -25.32 32.60
C SER A 76 -18.99 -25.90 31.91
N LYS A 77 -18.82 -25.65 30.60
CA LYS A 77 -17.64 -26.04 29.80
C LYS A 77 -16.35 -25.43 30.36
N LEU A 78 -16.39 -24.18 30.82
CA LEU A 78 -15.25 -23.51 31.46
C LEU A 78 -14.81 -24.24 32.76
N LYS A 79 -15.75 -24.60 33.64
CA LYS A 79 -15.45 -25.37 34.87
C LYS A 79 -14.85 -26.75 34.57
N GLU A 80 -15.30 -27.40 33.49
CA GLU A 80 -14.71 -28.66 33.02
C GLU A 80 -13.25 -28.46 32.57
N LYS A 81 -12.99 -27.45 31.73
CA LYS A 81 -11.62 -27.11 31.28
C LYS A 81 -10.71 -26.73 32.46
N GLU A 82 -11.19 -25.94 33.42
CA GLU A 82 -10.45 -25.66 34.67
C GLU A 82 -10.12 -26.95 35.44
N SER A 83 -11.06 -27.90 35.53
CA SER A 83 -10.83 -29.18 36.21
C SER A 83 -9.76 -30.02 35.50
N ILE A 84 -9.77 -30.05 34.18
CA ILE A 84 -8.75 -30.73 33.36
C ILE A 84 -7.38 -30.07 33.58
N ILE A 85 -7.30 -28.72 33.54
CA ILE A 85 -6.05 -27.98 33.78
C ILE A 85 -5.47 -28.30 35.17
N ARG A 86 -6.30 -28.29 36.23
CA ARG A 86 -5.86 -28.66 37.59
C ARG A 86 -5.29 -30.09 37.66
N GLN A 87 -5.88 -31.04 36.94
CA GLN A 87 -5.37 -32.42 36.87
C GLN A 87 -4.03 -32.49 36.14
N VAL A 88 -3.88 -31.79 35.02
CA VAL A 88 -2.62 -31.73 34.25
C VAL A 88 -1.50 -31.06 35.06
N SER A 89 -1.77 -29.93 35.73
CA SER A 89 -0.80 -29.29 36.63
C SER A 89 -0.37 -30.23 37.76
N SER A 90 -1.31 -30.92 38.42
CA SER A 90 -0.99 -31.87 39.48
C SER A 90 -0.17 -33.08 38.99
N ALA A 91 -0.36 -33.51 37.74
CA ALA A 91 0.45 -34.56 37.13
C ALA A 91 1.86 -34.06 36.78
N TYR A 92 1.98 -32.83 36.27
CA TYR A 92 3.25 -32.18 35.98
C TYR A 92 4.10 -31.95 37.24
N ASP A 93 3.51 -31.40 38.31
CA ASP A 93 4.22 -31.16 39.57
C ASP A 93 4.72 -32.46 40.20
N LYS A 94 3.94 -33.55 40.09
CA LYS A 94 4.38 -34.88 40.50
C LYS A 94 5.57 -35.36 39.66
N LEU A 95 5.48 -35.31 38.33
CA LEU A 95 6.59 -35.71 37.45
C LEU A 95 7.87 -34.89 37.72
N ARG A 96 7.72 -33.59 37.98
CA ARG A 96 8.81 -32.70 38.37
C ARG A 96 9.45 -33.11 39.69
N SER A 97 8.64 -33.52 40.68
CA SER A 97 9.12 -34.07 41.95
C SER A 97 9.88 -35.39 41.75
N ASP A 98 9.29 -36.34 41.02
CA ASP A 98 9.89 -37.65 40.73
C ASP A 98 11.23 -37.52 39.98
N CYS A 99 11.34 -36.58 39.03
CA CYS A 99 12.61 -36.25 38.35
C CYS A 99 13.64 -35.59 39.28
N SER A 100 13.21 -34.69 40.16
CA SER A 100 14.08 -34.04 41.14
C SER A 100 14.65 -35.02 42.17
N GLU A 101 13.87 -36.03 42.57
CA GLU A 101 14.34 -37.11 43.46
C GLU A 101 15.36 -38.02 42.77
N LYS A 102 15.12 -38.39 41.50
CA LYS A 102 16.08 -39.18 40.69
C LYS A 102 17.41 -38.46 40.51
N LEU A 103 17.37 -37.16 40.18
CA LEU A 103 18.57 -36.35 40.00
C LEU A 103 19.40 -36.31 41.28
N ARG A 104 18.77 -36.10 42.44
CA ARG A 104 19.46 -36.14 43.75
C ARG A 104 20.13 -37.48 44.03
N LYS A 105 19.48 -38.60 43.70
CA LYS A 105 20.07 -39.94 43.87
C LYS A 105 21.33 -40.12 43.04
N PHE A 106 21.31 -39.71 41.76
CA PHE A 106 22.51 -39.75 40.92
C PHE A 106 23.62 -38.78 41.40
N GLU A 107 23.27 -37.62 41.95
CA GLU A 107 24.26 -36.74 42.60
C GLU A 107 24.91 -37.42 43.82
N ASP A 108 24.13 -38.07 44.68
CA ASP A 108 24.63 -38.72 45.89
C ASP A 108 25.45 -39.99 45.56
N GLU A 109 25.04 -40.77 44.56
CA GLU A 109 25.82 -41.88 43.99
C GLU A 109 27.17 -41.39 43.42
N ASN A 110 27.17 -40.29 42.67
CA ASN A 110 28.40 -39.69 42.15
C ASN A 110 29.34 -39.18 43.26
N LYS A 111 28.81 -38.61 44.36
CA LYS A 111 29.62 -38.20 45.53
C LYS A 111 30.30 -39.40 46.19
N VAL A 112 29.60 -40.54 46.29
CA VAL A 112 30.16 -41.80 46.81
C VAL A 112 31.25 -42.35 45.88
N LEU A 113 31.01 -42.37 44.56
CA LEU A 113 31.99 -42.83 43.57
C LEU A 113 33.26 -41.94 43.54
N ALA A 114 33.10 -40.61 43.62
CA ALA A 114 34.24 -39.69 43.71
C ALA A 114 35.06 -39.92 44.99
N SER A 115 34.38 -40.07 46.14
CA SER A 115 35.04 -40.39 47.42
C SER A 115 35.83 -41.70 47.34
N ALA A 116 35.26 -42.75 46.72
CA ALA A 116 35.93 -44.03 46.54
C ALA A 116 37.13 -43.98 45.57
N LEU A 117 37.09 -43.09 44.57
CA LEU A 117 38.19 -42.83 43.66
C LEU A 117 39.36 -42.13 44.35
N ASP A 118 39.09 -41.10 45.17
CA ASP A 118 40.12 -40.42 45.96
C ASP A 118 40.77 -41.37 46.98
N ASP A 119 39.95 -42.22 47.61
CA ASP A 119 40.39 -43.27 48.54
C ASP A 119 41.25 -44.35 47.83
N ALA A 120 41.07 -44.56 46.53
CA ALA A 120 41.89 -45.46 45.72
C ALA A 120 43.19 -44.78 45.25
N ASN A 121 43.13 -43.51 44.86
CA ASN A 121 44.28 -42.69 44.48
C ASN A 121 45.28 -42.55 45.65
N ALA A 122 44.79 -42.33 46.87
CA ALA A 122 45.63 -42.28 48.08
C ALA A 122 46.39 -43.61 48.30
N LYS A 123 45.69 -44.76 48.17
CA LYS A 123 46.30 -46.09 48.31
C LYS A 123 47.32 -46.37 47.19
N SER A 124 47.07 -45.89 45.98
CA SER A 124 48.03 -45.99 44.86
C SER A 124 49.29 -45.16 45.12
N PHE A 125 49.15 -43.97 45.70
CA PHE A 125 50.28 -43.10 46.06
C PHE A 125 51.15 -43.72 47.18
N ASP A 126 50.53 -44.30 48.21
CA ASP A 126 51.24 -45.04 49.26
C ASP A 126 52.01 -46.26 48.70
N GLN A 127 51.40 -47.00 47.77
CA GLN A 127 52.06 -48.11 47.07
C GLN A 127 53.23 -47.64 46.20
N GLU A 128 53.10 -46.52 45.49
CA GLU A 128 54.17 -45.98 44.67
C GLU A 128 55.35 -45.46 45.52
N GLN A 129 55.08 -44.90 46.71
CA GLN A 129 56.14 -44.59 47.69
C GLN A 129 56.87 -45.85 48.18
N GLN A 130 56.15 -46.93 48.49
CA GLN A 130 56.77 -48.21 48.88
C GLN A 130 57.63 -48.79 47.74
N ILE A 131 57.16 -48.72 46.49
CA ILE A 131 57.94 -49.12 45.31
C ILE A 131 59.20 -48.25 45.17
N CYS A 132 59.13 -46.96 45.46
CA CYS A 132 60.31 -46.06 45.44
C CYS A 132 61.32 -46.42 46.54
N ALA A 133 60.88 -46.75 47.75
CA ALA A 133 61.74 -47.21 48.83
C ALA A 133 62.46 -48.53 48.47
N LEU A 134 61.72 -49.53 47.97
CA LEU A 134 62.27 -50.81 47.54
C LEU A 134 63.29 -50.67 46.39
N LYS A 135 63.06 -49.75 45.44
CA LYS A 135 64.04 -49.41 44.39
C LYS A 135 65.35 -48.87 44.97
N GLN A 136 65.29 -48.05 46.02
CA GLN A 136 66.50 -47.54 46.70
C GLN A 136 67.23 -48.64 47.47
N GLU A 137 66.52 -49.56 48.15
CA GLU A 137 67.13 -50.72 48.80
C GLU A 137 67.85 -51.64 47.81
N ILE A 138 67.23 -51.91 46.66
CA ILE A 138 67.83 -52.70 45.57
C ILE A 138 69.14 -52.05 45.10
N GLU A 139 69.17 -50.74 44.86
CA GLU A 139 70.40 -50.04 44.46
C GLU A 139 71.47 -50.05 45.58
N GLY A 140 71.05 -50.06 46.84
CA GLY A 140 71.93 -50.26 48.00
C GLY A 140 72.46 -51.70 48.15
N VAL A 141 71.71 -52.72 47.74
CA VAL A 141 72.20 -54.11 47.62
C VAL A 141 73.21 -54.22 46.47
N LYS A 142 72.90 -53.61 45.31
CA LYS A 142 73.77 -53.52 44.12
C LYS A 142 75.15 -52.95 44.47
N LYS A 143 75.19 -51.83 45.22
CA LYS A 143 76.43 -51.22 45.73
C LYS A 143 77.18 -52.12 46.72
N ARG A 144 76.47 -52.85 47.59
CA ARG A 144 77.10 -53.84 48.50
C ARG A 144 77.71 -55.02 47.76
N ILE A 145 77.08 -55.51 46.70
CA ILE A 145 77.64 -56.55 45.82
C ILE A 145 78.91 -56.03 45.14
N LEU A 146 78.90 -54.80 44.62
CA LEU A 146 80.05 -54.17 43.97
C LEU A 146 81.26 -53.95 44.91
N ILE A 147 81.01 -53.81 46.22
CA ILE A 147 82.05 -53.69 47.27
C ILE A 147 82.49 -55.08 47.79
N SER A 148 81.70 -56.12 47.58
CA SER A 148 81.98 -57.49 48.08
C SER A 148 82.96 -58.27 47.20
N SER A 149 83.11 -57.89 45.92
CA SER A 149 83.92 -58.63 44.94
C SER A 149 85.44 -58.53 45.10
N GLU A 150 85.95 -57.70 46.01
CA GLU A 150 87.38 -57.42 46.14
C GLU A 150 88.04 -58.00 47.42
N LYS A 151 87.29 -58.72 48.29
CA LYS A 151 87.85 -59.16 49.58
C LYS A 151 87.31 -60.45 50.21
N LYS A 152 87.64 -61.60 49.60
CA LYS A 152 88.28 -62.76 50.28
C LYS A 152 88.49 -63.96 49.33
N SER A 153 89.74 -64.37 49.19
CA SER A 153 90.15 -65.70 48.73
C SER A 153 90.24 -66.69 49.91
N SER A 154 90.27 -67.99 49.58
CA SER A 154 90.43 -69.14 50.51
C SER A 154 89.20 -69.45 51.40
N GLU A 155 88.90 -70.71 51.77
CA GLU A 155 89.72 -71.94 51.74
C GLU A 155 88.85 -73.24 51.76
N SER A 156 89.39 -74.36 51.23
CA SER A 156 89.17 -75.76 51.70
C SER A 156 87.76 -76.42 51.61
N ASN A 157 87.54 -77.71 51.26
CA ASN A 157 88.28 -78.75 50.51
C ASN A 157 87.36 -79.98 50.28
N SER A 158 87.58 -80.78 49.21
CA SER A 158 88.17 -82.15 49.31
C SER A 158 87.81 -83.17 48.20
N LYS A 159 88.86 -83.74 47.56
CA LYS A 159 89.02 -85.16 47.10
C LYS A 159 88.10 -85.67 45.94
N THR A 160 88.49 -86.62 45.06
CA THR A 160 89.67 -87.54 45.01
C THR A 160 90.06 -87.99 43.58
N LYS A 161 91.38 -88.07 43.30
CA LYS A 161 92.16 -89.01 42.41
C LYS A 161 91.45 -89.74 41.22
N ALA A 162 91.85 -89.55 39.96
CA ALA A 162 92.99 -90.20 39.22
C ALA A 162 92.72 -91.69 38.78
N SER A 163 93.16 -92.24 37.62
CA SER A 163 94.27 -91.92 36.68
C SER A 163 94.17 -92.68 35.31
N LYS A 164 95.13 -92.44 34.38
CA LYS A 164 95.55 -93.20 33.16
C LYS A 164 95.03 -92.76 31.78
N LYS A 165 95.68 -93.29 30.73
CA LYS A 165 95.75 -92.85 29.32
C LYS A 165 95.18 -93.91 28.35
N SER A 166 94.98 -93.48 27.09
CA SER A 166 94.66 -94.26 25.89
C SER A 166 93.21 -94.80 25.83
N ASP A 167 92.53 -94.82 24.67
CA ASP A 167 92.99 -94.53 23.29
C ASP A 167 92.21 -93.39 22.61
N ALA A 168 92.86 -92.66 21.70
CA ALA A 168 92.28 -91.49 21.03
C ALA A 168 92.08 -91.72 19.53
N ARG A 169 90.81 -91.81 19.10
CA ARG A 169 90.29 -91.41 17.77
C ARG A 169 88.79 -91.71 17.59
N GLU A 170 88.28 -92.76 18.23
CA GLU A 170 86.89 -93.20 18.05
C GLU A 170 85.93 -92.46 19.00
N ASP A 171 86.37 -92.18 20.23
CA ASP A 171 85.65 -91.34 21.22
C ASP A 171 85.53 -89.86 20.79
N GLU A 172 86.46 -89.37 19.96
CA GLU A 172 86.35 -88.06 19.30
C GLU A 172 85.28 -88.09 18.20
N PHE A 173 85.15 -89.19 17.46
CA PHE A 173 84.11 -89.35 16.43
C PHE A 173 82.71 -89.42 17.04
N VAL A 174 82.55 -90.10 18.18
CA VAL A 174 81.29 -90.12 18.94
C VAL A 174 80.94 -88.72 19.46
N LYS A 175 81.91 -87.98 20.02
CA LYS A 175 81.70 -86.58 20.43
C LYS A 175 81.32 -85.67 19.27
N LEU A 176 81.97 -85.80 18.12
CA LEU A 176 81.67 -85.00 16.93
C LEU A 176 80.30 -85.33 16.34
N ASP A 177 79.85 -86.60 16.35
CA ASP A 177 78.49 -86.93 15.92
C ASP A 177 77.44 -86.50 16.97
N ASP A 178 77.72 -86.58 18.27
CA ASP A 178 76.85 -86.02 19.32
C ASP A 178 76.75 -84.48 19.24
N GLU A 179 77.84 -83.78 18.92
CA GLU A 179 77.84 -82.34 18.68
C GLU A 179 77.12 -81.97 17.39
N LYS A 180 77.37 -82.68 16.29
CA LYS A 180 76.59 -82.57 15.05
C LYS A 180 75.10 -82.78 15.31
N ARG A 181 74.72 -83.80 16.08
CA ARG A 181 73.33 -84.11 16.43
C ARG A 181 72.71 -83.05 17.36
N LYS A 182 73.50 -82.43 18.25
CA LYS A 182 73.08 -81.23 19.02
C LYS A 182 72.84 -80.04 18.09
N PHE A 183 73.74 -79.76 17.14
CA PHE A 183 73.58 -78.66 16.17
C PHE A 183 72.42 -78.91 15.20
N GLU A 184 72.19 -80.14 14.74
CA GLU A 184 71.02 -80.52 13.93
C GLU A 184 69.71 -80.32 14.71
N ASN A 185 69.67 -80.70 15.99
CA ASN A 185 68.52 -80.46 16.86
C ASN A 185 68.29 -78.96 17.14
N GLN A 186 69.35 -78.18 17.40
CA GLN A 186 69.26 -76.72 17.55
C GLN A 186 68.78 -76.04 16.27
N LEU A 187 69.28 -76.48 15.10
CA LEU A 187 68.89 -75.96 13.79
C LEU A 187 67.44 -76.34 13.45
N LYS A 188 66.99 -77.54 13.82
CA LYS A 188 65.59 -77.97 13.69
C LYS A 188 64.68 -77.12 14.57
N TRP A 189 65.00 -76.98 15.86
CA TRP A 189 64.26 -76.12 16.78
C TRP A 189 64.22 -74.65 16.32
N LYS A 190 65.33 -74.12 15.78
CA LYS A 190 65.35 -72.77 15.20
C LYS A 190 64.50 -72.65 13.94
N LYS A 191 64.48 -73.65 13.06
CA LYS A 191 63.55 -73.68 11.92
C LYS A 191 62.09 -73.71 12.38
N GLU A 192 61.77 -74.51 13.40
CA GLU A 192 60.43 -74.56 14.01
C GLU A 192 60.04 -73.21 14.65
N GLN A 193 60.96 -72.55 15.37
CA GLN A 193 60.75 -71.18 15.85
C GLN A 193 60.52 -70.18 14.70
N PHE A 194 61.28 -70.26 13.60
CA PHE A 194 61.07 -69.37 12.45
C PHE A 194 59.73 -69.61 11.76
N VAL A 195 59.27 -70.86 11.63
CA VAL A 195 57.94 -71.18 11.11
C VAL A 195 56.86 -70.56 12.00
N HIS A 196 56.92 -70.73 13.32
CA HIS A 196 55.93 -70.13 14.22
C HIS A 196 55.97 -68.60 14.23
N LEU A 197 57.14 -67.97 14.07
CA LEU A 197 57.26 -66.52 13.91
C LEU A 197 56.68 -66.03 12.57
N GLU A 198 56.87 -66.78 11.48
CA GLU A 198 56.28 -66.48 10.18
C GLU A 198 54.75 -66.66 10.20
N GLU A 199 54.24 -67.73 10.81
CA GLU A 199 52.82 -67.97 11.05
C GLU A 199 52.19 -66.86 11.90
N ALA A 200 52.83 -66.46 13.01
CA ALA A 200 52.37 -65.38 13.86
C ALA A 200 52.35 -64.02 13.14
N HIS A 201 53.41 -63.70 12.38
CA HIS A 201 53.46 -62.47 11.57
C HIS A 201 52.43 -62.49 10.43
N LYS A 202 52.20 -63.65 9.79
CA LYS A 202 51.16 -63.83 8.77
C LYS A 202 49.75 -63.69 9.34
N LYS A 203 49.51 -64.22 10.55
CA LYS A 203 48.26 -64.07 11.31
C LYS A 203 48.03 -62.60 11.66
N LEU A 204 49.00 -61.93 12.30
CA LEU A 204 48.93 -60.51 12.65
C LEU A 204 48.69 -59.62 11.42
N ARG A 205 49.33 -59.93 10.28
CA ARG A 205 49.11 -59.26 9.00
C ARG A 205 47.70 -59.49 8.43
N SER A 206 47.09 -60.64 8.69
CA SER A 206 45.69 -60.89 8.31
C SER A 206 44.71 -60.16 9.23
N GLU A 207 44.97 -60.10 10.54
CA GLU A 207 44.16 -59.36 11.53
C GLU A 207 44.24 -57.84 11.33
N PHE A 208 45.41 -57.32 10.94
CA PHE A 208 45.53 -55.92 10.52
C PHE A 208 44.66 -55.64 9.30
N LYS A 209 44.68 -56.54 8.29
CA LYS A 209 43.88 -56.41 7.06
C LYS A 209 42.37 -56.63 7.25
N THR A 210 41.91 -57.25 8.33
CA THR A 210 40.48 -57.26 8.67
C THR A 210 40.10 -55.95 9.35
N LYS A 211 40.88 -55.49 10.34
CA LYS A 211 40.66 -54.21 11.02
C LYS A 211 40.71 -53.00 10.09
N GLU A 212 41.64 -53.00 9.12
CA GLU A 212 41.74 -52.01 8.04
C GLU A 212 40.43 -51.94 7.21
N LYS A 213 39.83 -53.09 6.90
CA LYS A 213 38.55 -53.17 6.17
C LYS A 213 37.32 -52.90 7.04
N GLU A 214 37.40 -53.15 8.34
CA GLU A 214 36.36 -52.82 9.31
C GLU A 214 36.31 -51.30 9.51
N TRP A 215 37.46 -50.68 9.76
CA TRP A 215 37.61 -49.23 9.85
C TRP A 215 37.19 -48.50 8.56
N GLU A 216 37.58 -48.99 7.38
CA GLU A 216 37.18 -48.36 6.11
C GLU A 216 35.66 -48.49 5.86
N LYS A 217 34.99 -49.53 6.37
CA LYS A 217 33.52 -49.63 6.37
C LYS A 217 32.87 -48.66 7.35
N GLU A 218 33.38 -48.55 8.58
CA GLU A 218 32.89 -47.61 9.59
C GLU A 218 33.02 -46.17 9.08
N LYS A 219 34.18 -45.83 8.51
CA LYS A 219 34.47 -44.55 7.84
C LYS A 219 33.48 -44.24 6.71
N ASN A 220 33.19 -45.20 5.84
CA ASN A 220 32.22 -45.00 4.76
C ASN A 220 30.78 -44.86 5.31
N SER A 221 30.40 -45.65 6.31
CA SER A 221 29.09 -45.49 6.98
C SER A 221 28.95 -44.15 7.71
N LEU A 222 30.05 -43.58 8.22
CA LEU A 222 30.09 -42.24 8.79
C LEU A 222 29.96 -41.17 7.70
N LEU A 223 30.60 -41.33 6.54
CA LEU A 223 30.43 -40.42 5.39
C LEU A 223 28.99 -40.44 4.86
N ASP A 224 28.39 -41.62 4.68
CA ASP A 224 26.98 -41.77 4.28
C ASP A 224 26.04 -41.08 5.29
N SER A 225 26.32 -41.23 6.60
CA SER A 225 25.58 -40.55 7.67
C SER A 225 25.78 -39.03 7.67
N ILE A 226 26.98 -38.54 7.36
CA ILE A 226 27.28 -37.10 7.25
C ILE A 226 26.50 -36.52 6.07
N SER A 227 26.59 -37.10 4.88
CA SER A 227 25.88 -36.58 3.71
C SER A 227 24.36 -36.70 3.82
N SER A 228 23.83 -37.66 4.58
CA SER A 228 22.41 -37.67 4.96
C SER A 228 22.04 -36.52 5.91
N LEU A 229 22.90 -36.18 6.88
CA LEU A 229 22.68 -35.03 7.77
C LEU A 229 22.82 -33.69 7.05
N GLU A 230 23.79 -33.55 6.13
CA GLU A 230 23.96 -32.38 5.26
C GLU A 230 22.71 -32.14 4.40
N ALA A 231 22.22 -33.17 3.70
CA ALA A 231 21.01 -33.07 2.89
C ALA A 231 19.76 -32.73 3.73
N ASN A 232 19.66 -33.27 4.94
CA ASN A 232 18.58 -32.91 5.87
C ASN A 232 18.68 -31.46 6.34
N LEU A 233 19.87 -30.97 6.68
CA LEU A 233 20.13 -29.59 7.11
C LEU A 233 19.84 -28.58 6.00
N ASP A 234 20.24 -28.88 4.75
CA ASP A 234 19.89 -28.08 3.57
C ASP A 234 18.36 -28.05 3.35
N SER A 235 17.68 -29.19 3.54
CA SER A 235 16.22 -29.25 3.43
C SER A 235 15.52 -28.38 4.48
N GLN A 236 15.95 -28.44 5.74
CA GLN A 236 15.42 -27.58 6.82
C GLN A 236 15.77 -26.12 6.60
N THR A 237 16.98 -25.80 6.14
CA THR A 237 17.41 -24.44 5.80
C THR A 237 16.54 -23.86 4.67
N ARG A 238 16.18 -24.68 3.67
CA ARG A 238 15.27 -24.28 2.59
C ARG A 238 13.83 -24.07 3.10
N ILE A 239 13.32 -24.97 3.95
CA ILE A 239 11.99 -24.84 4.56
C ILE A 239 11.92 -23.58 5.44
N SER A 240 12.92 -23.33 6.28
CA SER A 240 12.98 -22.14 7.14
C SER A 240 12.99 -20.84 6.34
N LYS A 241 13.71 -20.80 5.22
CA LYS A 241 13.73 -19.63 4.30
C LYS A 241 12.41 -19.44 3.56
N ASP A 242 11.67 -20.51 3.27
CA ASP A 242 10.33 -20.43 2.68
C ASP A 242 9.29 -19.94 3.71
N LEU A 243 9.34 -20.45 4.94
CA LEU A 243 8.51 -19.98 6.05
C LEU A 243 8.77 -18.52 6.41
N GLN A 244 10.04 -18.08 6.43
CA GLN A 244 10.39 -16.67 6.64
C GLN A 244 9.74 -15.77 5.57
N ARG A 245 9.85 -16.13 4.28
CA ARG A 245 9.23 -15.36 3.19
C ARG A 245 7.70 -15.29 3.31
N ARG A 246 7.06 -16.40 3.67
CA ARG A 246 5.61 -16.42 3.94
C ARG A 246 5.24 -15.50 5.11
N PHE A 247 6.02 -15.50 6.18
CA PHE A 247 5.82 -14.62 7.33
C PHE A 247 6.01 -13.13 6.97
N GLU A 248 7.03 -12.80 6.16
CA GLU A 248 7.24 -11.46 5.61
C GLU A 248 6.05 -11.01 4.73
N MET A 249 5.53 -11.88 3.86
CA MET A 249 4.31 -11.62 3.08
C MET A 249 3.08 -11.42 3.97
N CYS A 250 2.90 -12.24 5.02
CA CYS A 250 1.80 -12.08 5.98
C CYS A 250 1.89 -10.75 6.74
N ASN A 251 3.08 -10.33 7.15
CA ASN A 251 3.29 -9.04 7.84
C ASN A 251 3.05 -7.85 6.89
N GLN A 252 3.42 -7.95 5.62
CA GLN A 252 3.08 -6.94 4.60
C GLN A 252 1.57 -6.85 4.38
N ALA A 253 0.88 -7.99 4.24
CA ALA A 253 -0.57 -8.04 4.11
C ALA A 253 -1.30 -7.48 5.35
N LEU A 254 -0.82 -7.80 6.56
CA LEU A 254 -1.34 -7.27 7.82
C LEU A 254 -1.13 -5.74 7.91
N SER A 255 0.07 -5.25 7.60
CA SER A 255 0.36 -3.81 7.57
C SER A 255 -0.52 -3.04 6.59
N HIS A 256 -0.80 -3.61 5.41
CA HIS A 256 -1.74 -3.07 4.45
C HIS A 256 -3.19 -3.09 4.97
N ALA A 257 -3.62 -4.19 5.61
CA ALA A 257 -4.95 -4.32 6.20
C ALA A 257 -5.16 -3.33 7.37
N GLU A 258 -4.18 -3.18 8.27
CA GLU A 258 -4.20 -2.17 9.34
C GLU A 258 -4.22 -0.74 8.78
N SER A 259 -3.57 -0.50 7.65
CA SER A 259 -3.57 0.80 6.98
C SER A 259 -4.94 1.10 6.35
N LYS A 260 -5.57 0.15 5.63
CA LYS A 260 -6.97 0.34 5.16
C LYS A 260 -7.94 0.51 6.35
N ARG A 261 -7.75 -0.24 7.45
CA ARG A 261 -8.56 -0.10 8.67
C ARG A 261 -8.48 1.32 9.25
N LYS A 262 -7.27 1.92 9.32
CA LYS A 262 -7.06 3.30 9.80
C LYS A 262 -7.75 4.33 8.89
N ILE A 263 -7.67 4.15 7.56
CA ILE A 263 -8.33 5.07 6.60
C ILE A 263 -9.86 5.04 6.74
N LEU A 264 -10.44 3.83 6.87
CA LEU A 264 -11.88 3.67 7.11
C LEU A 264 -12.29 4.23 8.49
N GLU A 265 -11.44 4.09 9.50
CA GLU A 265 -11.66 4.66 10.85
C GLU A 265 -11.63 6.19 10.85
N THR A 266 -10.79 6.83 10.03
CA THR A 266 -10.84 8.28 9.80
C THR A 266 -12.07 8.71 8.99
N GLN A 267 -12.38 8.06 7.87
CA GLN A 267 -13.56 8.39 7.04
C GLN A 267 -14.88 8.25 7.82
N LEU A 268 -15.02 7.21 8.64
CA LEU A 268 -16.19 7.01 9.50
C LEU A 268 -16.26 8.05 10.62
N SER A 269 -15.12 8.52 11.13
CA SER A 269 -15.07 9.63 12.10
C SER A 269 -15.47 10.97 11.47
N GLU A 270 -14.98 11.26 10.26
CA GLU A 270 -15.32 12.46 9.50
C GLU A 270 -16.82 12.48 9.12
N SER A 271 -17.33 11.37 8.56
CA SER A 271 -18.75 11.18 8.27
C SER A 271 -19.61 11.39 9.52
N ARG A 272 -19.21 10.81 10.66
CA ARG A 272 -19.91 11.04 11.94
C ARG A 272 -19.92 12.51 12.34
N THR A 273 -18.79 13.23 12.26
CA THR A 273 -18.76 14.66 12.58
C THR A 273 -19.61 15.51 11.63
N SER A 274 -19.74 15.09 10.36
CA SER A 274 -20.65 15.72 9.40
C SER A 274 -22.12 15.48 9.78
N PHE A 275 -22.50 14.25 10.14
CA PHE A 275 -23.84 13.96 10.66
C PHE A 275 -24.14 14.73 11.95
N ASP A 276 -23.21 14.79 12.90
CA ASP A 276 -23.36 15.56 14.15
C ASP A 276 -23.57 17.06 13.85
N SER A 277 -22.88 17.63 12.83
CA SER A 277 -23.11 19.01 12.36
C SER A 277 -24.50 19.21 11.75
N ILE A 278 -24.91 18.31 10.84
CA ILE A 278 -26.23 18.35 10.19
C ILE A 278 -27.36 18.23 11.22
N CYS A 279 -27.17 17.45 12.29
CA CYS A 279 -28.13 17.37 13.40
C CYS A 279 -28.25 18.70 14.17
N VAL A 280 -27.15 19.42 14.41
CA VAL A 280 -27.19 20.76 15.02
C VAL A 280 -27.89 21.76 14.11
N GLU A 281 -27.56 21.79 12.81
CA GLU A 281 -28.22 22.65 11.81
C GLU A 281 -29.73 22.36 11.70
N TYR A 282 -30.12 21.09 11.81
CA TYR A 282 -31.53 20.67 11.84
C TYR A 282 -32.27 21.18 13.10
N ASP A 283 -31.67 21.04 14.29
CA ASP A 283 -32.31 21.51 15.53
C ASP A 283 -32.36 23.06 15.59
N ASP A 284 -31.35 23.77 15.08
CA ASP A 284 -31.39 25.23 14.91
C ASP A 284 -32.48 25.66 13.92
N ALA A 285 -32.59 25.01 12.76
CA ALA A 285 -33.65 25.29 11.79
C ALA A 285 -35.05 25.00 12.38
N LYS A 286 -35.19 23.93 13.15
CA LYS A 286 -36.41 23.58 13.89
C LYS A 286 -36.77 24.63 14.94
N LEU A 287 -35.79 25.11 15.72
CA LEU A 287 -35.99 26.23 16.66
C LEU A 287 -36.43 27.51 15.93
N VAL A 288 -35.89 27.80 14.73
CA VAL A 288 -36.37 28.92 13.90
C VAL A 288 -37.83 28.72 13.48
N PHE A 289 -38.24 27.51 13.04
CA PHE A 289 -39.64 27.22 12.72
C PHE A 289 -40.57 27.32 13.93
N GLU A 290 -40.16 26.84 15.11
CA GLU A 290 -40.94 26.94 16.35
C GLU A 290 -41.14 28.42 16.77
N ASN A 291 -40.10 29.25 16.67
CA ASN A 291 -40.18 30.70 16.91
C ASN A 291 -41.10 31.41 15.89
N LEU A 292 -40.99 31.07 14.60
CA LEU A 292 -41.86 31.64 13.55
C LEU A 292 -43.33 31.22 13.73
N ALA A 293 -43.60 29.99 14.18
CA ALA A 293 -44.94 29.54 14.51
C ALA A 293 -45.53 30.30 15.71
N ALA A 294 -44.72 30.51 16.76
CA ALA A 294 -45.13 31.30 17.93
C ALA A 294 -45.44 32.76 17.56
N GLN A 295 -44.59 33.41 16.75
CA GLN A 295 -44.81 34.76 16.25
C GLN A 295 -46.09 34.85 15.40
N ARG A 296 -46.29 33.91 14.46
CA ARG A 296 -47.52 33.83 13.66
C ARG A 296 -48.77 33.73 14.54
N ASP A 297 -48.73 32.94 15.60
CA ASP A 297 -49.89 32.74 16.48
C ASP A 297 -50.15 33.94 17.39
N GLN A 298 -49.10 34.67 17.80
CA GLN A 298 -49.20 35.99 18.44
C GLN A 298 -49.81 37.04 17.49
N ASP A 299 -49.43 37.05 16.22
CA ASP A 299 -49.99 37.96 15.21
C ASP A 299 -51.46 37.63 14.91
N ILE A 300 -51.81 36.35 14.79
CA ILE A 300 -53.19 35.88 14.66
C ILE A 300 -54.03 36.28 15.88
N ALA A 301 -53.50 36.16 17.10
CA ALA A 301 -54.19 36.62 18.31
C ALA A 301 -54.41 38.15 18.31
N SER A 302 -53.38 38.91 17.92
CA SER A 302 -53.43 40.37 17.81
C SER A 302 -54.44 40.85 16.77
N LEU A 303 -54.47 40.22 15.60
CA LEU A 303 -55.45 40.47 14.54
C LEU A 303 -56.87 40.12 14.98
N ARG A 304 -57.08 38.99 15.68
CA ARG A 304 -58.38 38.62 16.25
C ARG A 304 -58.88 39.65 17.26
N SER A 305 -58.00 40.14 18.14
CA SER A 305 -58.35 41.20 19.12
C SER A 305 -58.69 42.53 18.44
N SER A 306 -57.92 42.92 17.42
CA SER A 306 -58.19 44.11 16.60
C SER A 306 -59.51 44.02 15.85
N LEU A 307 -59.81 42.85 15.26
CA LEU A 307 -61.07 42.58 14.57
C LEU A 307 -62.28 42.61 15.52
N GLY A 308 -62.17 41.99 16.70
CA GLY A 308 -63.21 42.05 17.73
C GLY A 308 -63.48 43.48 18.21
N THR A 309 -62.44 44.29 18.35
CA THR A 309 -62.57 45.72 18.69
C THR A 309 -63.32 46.50 17.59
N LYS A 310 -63.02 46.21 16.31
CA LYS A 310 -63.73 46.81 15.17
C LYS A 310 -65.19 46.38 15.10
N ASP A 311 -65.50 45.11 15.33
CA ASP A 311 -66.87 44.58 15.36
C ASP A 311 -67.74 45.27 16.43
N VAL A 312 -67.19 45.49 17.63
CA VAL A 312 -67.85 46.27 18.69
C VAL A 312 -68.10 47.72 18.24
N LEU A 313 -67.12 48.38 17.61
CA LEU A 313 -67.28 49.75 17.11
C LEU A 313 -68.30 49.85 15.96
N TYR A 314 -68.39 48.85 15.08
CA TYR A 314 -69.43 48.81 14.04
C TYR A 314 -70.83 48.64 14.64
N LYS A 315 -70.99 47.77 15.65
CA LYS A 315 -72.28 47.57 16.34
C LYS A 315 -72.74 48.83 17.07
N GLU A 316 -71.83 49.55 17.72
CA GLU A 316 -72.13 50.85 18.33
C GLU A 316 -72.50 51.90 17.26
N MET A 317 -71.75 51.98 16.15
CA MET A 317 -72.05 52.89 15.05
C MET A 317 -73.44 52.61 14.42
N GLU A 318 -73.80 51.34 14.25
CA GLU A 318 -75.10 50.94 13.71
C GLU A 318 -76.25 51.25 14.70
N TYR A 319 -76.02 51.09 16.01
CA TYR A 319 -76.96 51.52 17.04
C TYR A 319 -77.18 53.04 17.03
N GLN A 320 -76.10 53.84 16.98
CA GLN A 320 -76.20 55.30 16.88
C GLN A 320 -76.86 55.75 15.56
N PHE A 321 -76.60 55.06 14.44
CA PHE A 321 -77.29 55.32 13.17
C PHE A 321 -78.80 55.06 13.28
N LYS A 322 -79.20 53.91 13.85
CA LYS A 322 -80.62 53.57 14.07
C LYS A 322 -81.31 54.57 14.99
N LYS A 323 -80.63 55.04 16.04
CA LYS A 323 -81.10 56.10 16.94
C LYS A 323 -81.29 57.44 16.22
N LEU A 324 -80.29 57.89 15.45
CA LEU A 324 -80.38 59.13 14.65
C LEU A 324 -81.46 59.05 13.57
N GLU A 325 -81.69 57.88 12.96
CA GLU A 325 -82.77 57.70 12.00
C GLU A 325 -84.16 57.73 12.67
N GLN A 326 -84.28 57.21 13.89
CA GLN A 326 -85.51 57.34 14.68
C GLN A 326 -85.78 58.81 15.07
N GLU A 327 -84.77 59.53 15.60
CA GLU A 327 -84.87 60.97 15.90
C GLU A 327 -85.24 61.78 14.64
N LYS A 328 -84.68 61.44 13.48
CA LYS A 328 -85.05 62.03 12.18
C LYS A 328 -86.51 61.75 11.81
N LYS A 329 -87.05 60.56 12.07
CA LYS A 329 -88.47 60.22 11.83
C LYS A 329 -89.39 61.03 12.75
N GLU A 330 -89.04 61.14 14.04
CA GLU A 330 -89.76 61.93 15.04
C GLU A 330 -89.74 63.43 14.73
N LEU A 331 -88.61 63.97 14.28
CA LEU A 331 -88.49 65.34 13.78
C LEU A 331 -89.29 65.57 12.50
N LEU A 332 -89.38 64.59 11.59
CA LEU A 332 -90.22 64.69 10.40
C LEU A 332 -91.72 64.67 10.73
N ILE A 333 -92.14 63.88 11.73
CA ILE A 333 -93.51 63.90 12.25
C ILE A 333 -93.80 65.27 12.87
N SER A 334 -92.94 65.74 13.79
CA SER A 334 -93.06 67.05 14.44
C SER A 334 -93.11 68.21 13.43
N LEU A 335 -92.29 68.14 12.37
CA LEU A 335 -92.28 69.11 11.28
C LEU A 335 -93.58 69.07 10.47
N LYS A 336 -94.12 67.87 10.20
CA LYS A 336 -95.39 67.69 9.50
C LYS A 336 -96.55 68.23 10.32
N GLU A 337 -96.59 67.96 11.62
CA GLU A 337 -97.60 68.49 12.56
C GLU A 337 -97.55 70.02 12.60
N LEU A 338 -96.37 70.61 12.80
CA LEU A 338 -96.15 72.05 12.71
C LEU A 338 -96.52 72.64 11.35
N GLN A 339 -96.31 71.90 10.24
CA GLN A 339 -96.69 72.35 8.90
C GLN A 339 -98.20 72.26 8.68
N GLU A 340 -98.87 71.23 9.17
CA GLU A 340 -100.33 71.09 9.11
C GLU A 340 -101.01 72.13 10.00
N ASP A 341 -100.53 72.38 11.22
CA ASP A 341 -101.02 73.46 12.09
C ASP A 341 -100.82 74.82 11.44
N LYS A 342 -99.66 75.06 10.83
CA LYS A 342 -99.40 76.28 10.09
C LYS A 342 -100.25 76.41 8.82
N ILE A 343 -100.73 75.32 8.23
CA ILE A 343 -101.73 75.33 7.16
C ILE A 343 -103.15 75.59 7.71
N ARG A 344 -103.47 75.08 8.91
CA ARG A 344 -104.70 75.41 9.64
C ARG A 344 -104.75 76.89 10.07
N GLU A 345 -103.59 77.48 10.39
CA GLU A 345 -103.46 78.86 10.86
C GLU A 345 -103.29 79.89 9.72
N ALA A 346 -102.55 79.57 8.66
CA ALA A 346 -102.20 80.52 7.58
C ALA A 346 -103.29 80.73 6.51
N GLY A 347 -104.57 80.77 6.91
CA GLY A 347 -105.70 81.03 6.00
C GLY A 347 -105.59 82.35 5.21
N PHE A 348 -104.84 83.33 5.70
CA PHE A 348 -104.50 84.57 4.99
C PHE A 348 -103.09 85.09 5.34
N SER A 349 -102.11 85.02 4.43
CA SER A 349 -100.95 85.94 4.43
C SER A 349 -100.17 85.98 3.10
N TYR A 350 -99.46 87.10 2.87
CA TYR A 350 -98.90 87.52 1.58
C TYR A 350 -97.46 87.00 1.28
N SER A 351 -96.95 86.00 2.02
CA SER A 351 -95.52 85.63 1.99
C SER A 351 -95.08 84.63 0.90
N SER A 352 -96.02 84.02 0.17
CA SER A 352 -95.76 82.86 -0.71
C SER A 352 -94.71 83.13 -1.80
N SER A 353 -94.78 84.28 -2.48
CA SER A 353 -93.87 84.61 -3.60
C SER A 353 -92.39 84.68 -3.20
N LYS A 354 -92.09 85.12 -1.97
CA LYS A 354 -90.72 85.21 -1.44
C LYS A 354 -90.15 83.84 -1.07
N LEU A 355 -91.01 82.87 -0.75
CA LEU A 355 -90.64 81.46 -0.57
C LEU A 355 -90.48 80.75 -1.92
N GLN A 356 -91.40 80.93 -2.87
CA GLN A 356 -91.27 80.37 -4.23
C GLN A 356 -89.99 80.82 -4.93
N ASN A 357 -89.61 82.09 -4.81
CA ASN A 357 -88.36 82.57 -5.41
C ASN A 357 -87.11 81.95 -4.75
N LYS A 358 -87.11 81.79 -3.42
CA LYS A 358 -86.03 81.06 -2.72
C LYS A 358 -85.97 79.58 -3.12
N LEU A 359 -87.11 78.92 -3.27
CA LEU A 359 -87.19 77.53 -3.70
C LEU A 359 -86.59 77.37 -5.11
N LYS A 360 -86.98 78.23 -6.05
CA LYS A 360 -86.40 78.25 -7.42
C LYS A 360 -84.90 78.51 -7.43
N SER A 361 -84.39 79.41 -6.57
CA SER A 361 -82.93 79.60 -6.43
C SER A 361 -82.22 78.36 -5.88
N LEU A 362 -82.86 77.60 -4.98
CA LEU A 362 -82.33 76.36 -4.43
C LEU A 362 -82.37 75.20 -5.44
N GLU A 363 -83.45 75.08 -6.22
CA GLU A 363 -83.56 74.15 -7.35
C GLU A 363 -82.51 74.44 -8.44
N GLN A 364 -82.26 75.72 -8.74
CA GLN A 364 -81.21 76.15 -9.67
C GLN A 364 -79.82 75.74 -9.17
N ALA A 365 -79.52 76.00 -7.89
CA ALA A 365 -78.24 75.60 -7.27
C ALA A 365 -78.08 74.06 -7.19
N HIS A 366 -79.16 73.31 -6.94
CA HIS A 366 -79.13 71.85 -7.00
C HIS A 366 -78.89 71.33 -8.42
N LYS A 367 -79.42 72.00 -9.45
CA LYS A 367 -79.10 71.70 -10.86
C LYS A 367 -77.62 71.93 -11.16
N GLU A 368 -77.07 73.08 -10.79
CA GLU A 368 -75.64 73.39 -11.00
C GLU A 368 -74.72 72.41 -10.24
N CYS A 369 -75.08 72.06 -9.00
CA CYS A 369 -74.38 71.03 -8.22
C CYS A 369 -74.45 69.65 -8.89
N SER A 370 -75.62 69.24 -9.38
CA SER A 370 -75.81 67.98 -10.11
C SER A 370 -75.04 67.93 -11.42
N THR A 371 -74.97 69.04 -12.17
CA THR A 371 -74.13 69.10 -13.39
C THR A 371 -72.64 69.06 -13.07
N ASN A 372 -72.18 69.74 -12.00
CA ASN A 372 -70.78 69.68 -11.59
C ASN A 372 -70.37 68.29 -11.09
N LEU A 373 -71.26 67.59 -10.37
CA LEU A 373 -71.06 66.19 -9.99
C LEU A 373 -70.96 65.28 -11.21
N LYS A 374 -71.85 65.43 -12.21
CA LYS A 374 -71.76 64.66 -13.46
C LYS A 374 -70.49 64.93 -14.29
N VAL A 375 -69.98 66.16 -14.27
CA VAL A 375 -68.68 66.49 -14.89
C VAL A 375 -67.54 65.79 -14.15
N LYS A 376 -67.54 65.79 -12.81
CA LYS A 376 -66.53 65.07 -12.01
C LYS A 376 -66.62 63.55 -12.15
N GLU A 377 -67.83 63.01 -12.21
CA GLU A 377 -68.11 61.60 -12.52
C GLU A 377 -67.52 61.23 -13.89
N SER A 378 -67.76 62.05 -14.92
CA SER A 378 -67.20 61.87 -16.27
C SER A 378 -65.67 61.95 -16.31
N GLU A 379 -65.05 62.88 -15.57
CA GLU A 379 -63.59 62.96 -15.43
C GLU A 379 -62.99 61.73 -14.74
N TRP A 380 -63.65 61.22 -13.69
CA TRP A 380 -63.20 60.02 -12.97
C TRP A 380 -63.38 58.77 -13.84
N GLN A 381 -64.45 58.69 -14.63
CA GLN A 381 -64.65 57.66 -15.66
C GLN A 381 -63.46 57.66 -16.64
N ALA A 382 -63.10 58.82 -17.20
CA ALA A 382 -62.01 58.96 -18.17
C ALA A 382 -60.63 58.67 -17.56
N GLN A 383 -60.40 58.99 -16.27
CA GLN A 383 -59.16 58.62 -15.58
C GLN A 383 -59.07 57.11 -15.33
N MET A 384 -60.17 56.45 -14.95
CA MET A 384 -60.21 54.99 -14.80
C MET A 384 -60.01 54.27 -16.13
N GLU A 385 -60.59 54.78 -17.21
CA GLU A 385 -60.42 54.23 -18.56
C GLU A 385 -58.96 54.35 -19.03
N LYS A 386 -58.33 55.52 -18.86
CA LYS A 386 -56.90 55.73 -19.14
C LYS A 386 -55.98 54.81 -18.33
N LEU A 387 -56.25 54.63 -17.03
CA LEU A 387 -55.48 53.71 -16.18
C LEU A 387 -55.69 52.24 -16.59
N SER A 388 -56.87 51.89 -17.10
CA SER A 388 -57.15 50.57 -17.68
C SER A 388 -56.34 50.36 -18.97
N GLU A 389 -56.26 51.36 -19.86
CA GLU A 389 -55.43 51.30 -21.07
C GLU A 389 -53.94 51.14 -20.73
N GLU A 390 -53.41 51.94 -19.80
CA GLU A 390 -52.02 51.85 -19.34
C GLU A 390 -51.70 50.49 -18.70
N LEU A 391 -52.59 49.96 -17.86
CA LEU A 391 -52.40 48.63 -17.26
C LEU A 391 -52.47 47.51 -18.30
N ASN A 392 -53.35 47.61 -19.29
CA ASN A 392 -53.42 46.64 -20.40
C ASN A 392 -52.19 46.72 -21.32
N PHE A 393 -51.62 47.91 -21.53
CA PHE A 393 -50.34 48.08 -22.23
C PHE A 393 -49.19 47.41 -21.46
N CYS A 394 -49.02 47.70 -20.16
CA CYS A 394 -47.99 47.04 -19.35
C CYS A 394 -48.17 45.51 -19.31
N ARG A 395 -49.43 45.03 -19.29
CA ARG A 395 -49.75 43.59 -19.34
C ARG A 395 -49.40 42.95 -20.68
N SER A 396 -49.55 43.66 -21.80
CA SER A 396 -49.17 43.14 -23.12
C SER A 396 -47.64 43.15 -23.30
N GLU A 397 -46.95 44.19 -22.84
CA GLU A 397 -45.49 44.25 -22.85
C GLU A 397 -44.86 43.15 -21.96
N LEU A 398 -45.40 42.93 -20.75
CA LEU A 398 -44.99 41.84 -19.87
C LEU A 398 -45.14 40.49 -20.57
N LYS A 399 -46.26 40.25 -21.27
CA LYS A 399 -46.51 39.01 -22.00
C LYS A 399 -45.55 38.81 -23.18
N ILE A 400 -45.13 39.89 -23.86
CA ILE A 400 -44.12 39.83 -24.92
C ILE A 400 -42.76 39.44 -24.31
N ARG A 401 -42.34 40.10 -23.22
CA ARG A 401 -41.09 39.77 -22.51
C ARG A 401 -41.09 38.33 -21.99
N ASP A 402 -42.21 37.85 -21.45
CA ASP A 402 -42.43 36.47 -21.02
C ASP A 402 -42.26 35.49 -22.19
N THR A 403 -42.86 35.75 -23.36
CA THR A 403 -42.62 34.90 -24.54
C THR A 403 -41.17 34.89 -24.99
N SER A 404 -40.47 36.04 -24.99
CA SER A 404 -39.04 36.09 -25.33
C SER A 404 -38.15 35.38 -24.32
N LEU A 405 -38.47 35.41 -23.02
CA LEU A 405 -37.74 34.70 -21.97
C LEU A 405 -37.90 33.18 -22.14
N ASN A 406 -39.13 32.71 -22.39
CA ASN A 406 -39.40 31.30 -22.68
C ASN A 406 -38.70 30.80 -23.96
N GLU A 407 -38.47 31.67 -24.95
CA GLU A 407 -37.73 31.34 -26.17
C GLU A 407 -36.21 31.28 -25.91
N LEU A 408 -35.67 32.24 -25.16
CA LEU A 408 -34.27 32.25 -24.73
C LEU A 408 -33.92 31.04 -23.83
N ASN A 409 -34.86 30.59 -23.01
CA ASN A 409 -34.71 29.40 -22.17
C ASN A 409 -34.58 28.13 -23.02
N ARG A 410 -35.36 27.99 -24.11
CA ARG A 410 -35.22 26.87 -25.05
C ARG A 410 -33.91 26.91 -25.83
N GLU A 411 -33.41 28.10 -26.17
CA GLU A 411 -32.08 28.24 -26.76
C GLU A 411 -30.97 27.80 -25.80
N LEU A 412 -31.14 28.02 -24.49
CA LEU A 412 -30.21 27.55 -23.47
C LEU A 412 -30.29 26.02 -23.30
N GLU A 413 -31.49 25.46 -23.10
CA GLU A 413 -31.72 24.01 -23.02
C GLU A 413 -31.17 23.25 -24.24
N ALA A 414 -31.30 23.83 -25.45
CA ALA A 414 -30.75 23.27 -26.67
C ALA A 414 -29.21 23.36 -26.74
N ARG A 415 -28.58 24.38 -26.14
CA ARG A 415 -27.11 24.48 -26.03
C ARG A 415 -26.56 23.52 -24.98
N ASP A 416 -27.22 23.38 -23.85
CA ASP A 416 -26.81 22.44 -22.80
C ASP A 416 -26.93 20.99 -23.30
N SER A 417 -27.97 20.69 -24.08
CA SER A 417 -28.11 19.42 -24.81
C SER A 417 -26.97 19.17 -25.81
N LEU A 418 -26.58 20.20 -26.58
CA LEU A 418 -25.46 20.11 -27.54
C LEU A 418 -24.09 19.98 -26.84
N ILE A 419 -23.91 20.61 -25.68
CA ILE A 419 -22.70 20.46 -24.86
C ILE A 419 -22.59 19.00 -24.38
N PHE A 420 -23.68 18.43 -23.86
CA PHE A 420 -23.71 17.02 -23.45
C PHE A 420 -23.45 16.05 -24.62
N GLU A 421 -24.01 16.31 -25.80
CA GLU A 421 -23.75 15.51 -27.02
C GLU A 421 -22.27 15.60 -27.46
N LEU A 422 -21.65 16.78 -27.37
CA LEU A 422 -20.23 16.97 -27.67
C LEU A 422 -19.31 16.34 -26.62
N GLU A 423 -19.68 16.37 -25.34
CA GLU A 423 -18.95 15.67 -24.27
C GLU A 423 -19.01 14.15 -24.45
N LEU A 424 -20.18 13.60 -24.80
CA LEU A 424 -20.34 12.19 -25.13
C LEU A 424 -19.49 11.79 -26.35
N ILE A 425 -19.55 12.54 -27.45
CA ILE A 425 -18.71 12.30 -28.65
C ILE A 425 -17.21 12.38 -28.31
N ASN A 426 -16.81 13.27 -27.40
CA ASN A 426 -15.42 13.37 -26.95
C ASN A 426 -15.01 12.17 -26.07
N GLN A 427 -15.90 11.66 -25.21
CA GLN A 427 -15.69 10.42 -24.46
C GLN A 427 -15.60 9.20 -25.38
N GLU A 428 -16.53 9.06 -26.34
CA GLU A 428 -16.49 8.03 -27.38
C GLU A 428 -15.19 8.11 -28.21
N THR A 429 -14.77 9.30 -28.62
CA THR A 429 -13.51 9.52 -29.35
C THR A 429 -12.29 9.12 -28.51
N SER A 430 -12.30 9.40 -27.20
CA SER A 430 -11.26 8.99 -26.26
C SER A 430 -11.21 7.46 -26.09
N LEU A 431 -12.38 6.82 -25.96
CA LEU A 431 -12.50 5.35 -25.90
C LEU A 431 -12.04 4.68 -27.20
N VAL A 432 -12.43 5.21 -28.36
CA VAL A 432 -11.97 4.72 -29.67
C VAL A 432 -10.45 4.90 -29.82
N LEU A 433 -9.88 6.02 -29.36
CA LEU A 433 -8.43 6.21 -29.30
C LEU A 433 -7.75 5.18 -28.37
N LEU A 434 -8.38 4.82 -27.25
CA LEU A 434 -7.87 3.82 -26.32
C LEU A 434 -7.93 2.40 -26.92
N VAL A 435 -9.04 2.05 -27.56
CA VAL A 435 -9.24 0.77 -28.27
C VAL A 435 -8.24 0.63 -29.41
N LEU A 436 -8.15 1.61 -30.31
CA LEU A 436 -7.14 1.62 -31.39
C LEU A 436 -5.72 1.50 -30.82
N LYS A 437 -5.40 2.21 -29.74
CA LYS A 437 -4.09 2.12 -29.07
C LYS A 437 -3.82 0.75 -28.45
N SER A 438 -4.85 -0.01 -28.05
CA SER A 438 -4.72 -1.40 -27.62
C SER A 438 -4.56 -2.37 -28.81
N GLU A 439 -5.31 -2.18 -29.90
CA GLU A 439 -5.15 -2.95 -31.15
C GLU A 439 -3.77 -2.75 -31.78
N PHE A 440 -3.19 -1.55 -31.66
CA PHE A 440 -1.81 -1.25 -32.06
C PHE A 440 -0.73 -1.88 -31.16
N LEU A 441 -1.05 -2.43 -29.99
CA LEU A 441 -0.08 -3.13 -29.14
C LEU A 441 0.10 -4.61 -29.50
N ASP A 442 -0.93 -5.26 -30.07
CA ASP A 442 -0.88 -6.67 -30.48
C ASP A 442 -0.37 -6.88 -31.93
N MET A 443 -0.33 -5.83 -32.75
CA MET A 443 0.01 -5.89 -34.18
C MET A 443 1.51 -5.70 -34.48
N HIS A 444 2.36 -6.61 -33.98
CA HIS A 444 3.76 -6.70 -34.43
C HIS A 444 3.87 -7.38 -35.81
N ASP A 445 3.48 -6.69 -36.90
CA ASP A 445 4.15 -6.83 -38.21
C ASP A 445 3.68 -5.83 -39.30
N ASN A 446 4.55 -5.67 -40.32
CA ASN A 446 4.33 -4.98 -41.61
C ASN A 446 4.45 -3.44 -41.69
N ASN A 447 5.61 -2.99 -42.20
CA ASN A 447 5.97 -1.60 -42.54
C ASN A 447 5.03 -0.83 -43.51
N ASN A 448 4.09 -1.48 -44.19
CA ASN A 448 3.27 -0.81 -45.21
C ASN A 448 2.33 0.27 -44.63
N ILE A 449 1.74 0.03 -43.46
CA ILE A 449 0.76 0.94 -42.86
C ILE A 449 1.43 2.26 -42.44
N MET A 450 2.72 2.26 -42.08
CA MET A 450 3.45 3.50 -41.80
C MET A 450 3.55 4.42 -43.02
N HIS A 451 3.70 3.88 -44.25
CA HIS A 451 3.77 4.72 -45.44
C HIS A 451 2.41 5.40 -45.73
N GLU A 452 1.31 4.67 -45.53
CA GLU A 452 -0.04 5.17 -45.76
C GLU A 452 -0.45 6.19 -44.68
N LEU A 453 -0.09 5.96 -43.42
CA LEU A 453 -0.25 6.92 -42.32
C LEU A 453 0.62 8.17 -42.48
N VAL A 454 1.84 8.06 -43.01
CA VAL A 454 2.69 9.23 -43.32
C VAL A 454 2.06 10.05 -44.45
N GLU A 455 1.52 9.43 -45.49
CA GLU A 455 0.84 10.14 -46.58
C GLU A 455 -0.47 10.82 -46.11
N GLU A 456 -1.23 10.17 -45.22
CA GLU A 456 -2.38 10.77 -44.52
C GLU A 456 -1.97 11.97 -43.63
N LEU A 457 -0.86 11.85 -42.90
CA LEU A 457 -0.34 12.94 -42.07
C LEU A 457 0.16 14.12 -42.91
N GLU A 458 0.79 13.88 -44.06
CA GLU A 458 1.18 14.97 -44.97
C GLU A 458 -0.04 15.65 -45.61
N LYS A 459 -1.08 14.89 -46.00
CA LYS A 459 -2.36 15.45 -46.47
C LYS A 459 -3.04 16.30 -45.38
N LYS A 460 -3.13 15.79 -44.14
CA LYS A 460 -3.70 16.53 -42.99
C LYS A 460 -2.87 17.75 -42.62
N LYS A 461 -1.54 17.69 -42.70
CA LYS A 461 -0.63 18.83 -42.50
C LYS A 461 -0.80 19.90 -43.59
N ALA A 462 -0.99 19.49 -44.85
CA ALA A 462 -1.31 20.42 -45.94
C ALA A 462 -2.67 21.10 -45.75
N ALA A 463 -3.69 20.34 -45.33
CA ALA A 463 -5.02 20.88 -45.00
C ALA A 463 -4.98 21.86 -43.82
N LEU A 464 -4.26 21.52 -42.74
CA LEU A 464 -4.08 22.38 -41.57
C LEU A 464 -3.36 23.69 -41.93
N ASN A 465 -2.33 23.64 -42.78
CA ASN A 465 -1.67 24.84 -43.31
C ASN A 465 -2.61 25.70 -44.18
N GLY A 466 -3.57 25.08 -44.88
CA GLY A 466 -4.64 25.78 -45.58
C GLY A 466 -5.57 26.51 -44.62
N VAL A 467 -6.11 25.80 -43.62
CA VAL A 467 -6.99 26.37 -42.59
C VAL A 467 -6.29 27.49 -41.80
N GLN A 468 -5.00 27.33 -41.46
CA GLN A 468 -4.22 28.37 -40.80
C GLN A 468 -4.10 29.62 -41.69
N LYS A 469 -3.82 29.44 -42.99
CA LYS A 469 -3.74 30.56 -43.95
C LYS A 469 -5.08 31.27 -44.11
N ASP A 470 -6.19 30.54 -44.11
CA ASP A 470 -7.52 31.14 -44.20
C ASP A 470 -7.95 31.81 -42.88
N LEU A 471 -7.55 31.27 -41.74
CA LEU A 471 -7.68 31.94 -40.43
C LEU A 471 -6.88 33.25 -40.39
N ASP A 472 -5.67 33.27 -40.94
CA ASP A 472 -4.86 34.50 -41.02
C ASP A 472 -5.41 35.50 -42.05
N ASN A 473 -6.01 35.03 -43.15
CA ASN A 473 -6.77 35.87 -44.08
C ASN A 473 -8.00 36.51 -43.40
N GLU A 474 -8.77 35.75 -42.62
CA GLU A 474 -9.90 36.29 -41.85
C GLU A 474 -9.43 37.22 -40.72
N ARG A 475 -8.29 36.95 -40.06
CA ARG A 475 -7.68 37.88 -39.11
C ARG A 475 -7.33 39.22 -39.75
N VAL A 476 -6.79 39.22 -40.97
CA VAL A 476 -6.55 40.45 -41.75
C VAL A 476 -7.87 41.17 -42.09
N LYS A 477 -8.95 40.44 -42.43
CA LYS A 477 -10.28 41.06 -42.61
C LYS A 477 -10.84 41.63 -41.30
N VAL A 478 -10.66 40.95 -40.17
CA VAL A 478 -11.09 41.43 -38.84
C VAL A 478 -10.32 42.70 -38.44
N VAL A 479 -9.02 42.79 -38.73
CA VAL A 479 -8.24 44.03 -38.56
C VAL A 479 -8.79 45.14 -39.46
N LEU A 480 -9.00 44.89 -40.75
CA LEU A 480 -9.60 45.87 -41.69
C LEU A 480 -11.04 46.27 -41.32
N LEU A 481 -11.79 45.42 -40.61
CA LEU A 481 -13.10 45.76 -40.04
C LEU A 481 -12.97 46.56 -38.74
N SER A 482 -11.98 46.26 -37.90
CA SER A 482 -11.67 47.02 -36.69
C SER A 482 -11.22 48.45 -37.02
N GLU A 483 -10.38 48.64 -38.05
CA GLU A 483 -10.01 49.96 -38.57
C GLU A 483 -11.23 50.71 -39.12
N LYS A 484 -12.18 50.00 -39.75
CA LYS A 484 -13.45 50.59 -40.21
C LYS A 484 -14.39 50.97 -39.06
N VAL A 485 -14.42 50.20 -37.97
CA VAL A 485 -15.20 50.58 -36.76
C VAL A 485 -14.58 51.82 -36.12
N GLN A 486 -13.25 51.83 -35.91
CA GLN A 486 -12.56 53.00 -35.34
C GLN A 486 -12.71 54.27 -36.20
N THR A 487 -12.72 54.15 -37.53
CA THR A 487 -12.96 55.30 -38.43
C THR A 487 -14.44 55.74 -38.51
N LEU A 488 -15.39 54.90 -38.08
CA LEU A 488 -16.80 55.29 -37.91
C LEU A 488 -17.05 55.95 -36.53
N GLU A 489 -16.39 55.49 -35.47
CA GLU A 489 -16.44 56.14 -34.15
C GLU A 489 -15.80 57.55 -34.18
N ALA A 490 -14.82 57.77 -35.05
CA ALA A 490 -14.12 59.05 -35.20
C ALA A 490 -14.97 60.23 -35.76
N LEU A 491 -16.26 60.01 -36.08
CA LEU A 491 -17.15 61.05 -36.63
C LEU A 491 -18.18 61.63 -35.65
N GLN A 492 -18.09 61.32 -34.34
CA GLN A 492 -18.93 61.94 -33.30
C GLN A 492 -18.15 62.92 -32.41
N PHE A 493 -18.28 64.21 -32.74
CA PHE A 493 -17.59 65.37 -32.17
C PHE A 493 -18.36 65.96 -30.96
N PRO A 494 -17.74 66.76 -30.06
CA PRO A 494 -16.46 66.60 -29.35
C PRO A 494 -16.66 66.70 -27.80
N LEU A 495 -15.59 66.62 -26.99
CA LEU A 495 -15.44 67.50 -25.81
C LEU A 495 -14.03 67.52 -25.18
N HIS A 496 -13.57 68.74 -24.86
CA HIS A 496 -12.49 69.15 -23.96
C HIS A 496 -11.02 68.77 -24.25
N ASP A 497 -10.16 69.78 -24.14
CA ASP A 497 -8.70 69.68 -24.22
C ASP A 497 -8.06 68.91 -23.04
N ASN A 498 -6.90 68.28 -23.29
CA ASN A 498 -5.60 68.65 -22.68
C ASN A 498 -4.64 67.45 -22.47
N ASN A 499 -3.83 67.08 -23.48
CA ASN A 499 -2.43 66.65 -23.24
C ASN A 499 -1.52 66.63 -24.50
N ASN A 500 -1.18 67.80 -25.05
CA ASN A 500 -0.05 67.89 -25.98
C ASN A 500 1.26 67.77 -25.19
N ASN A 501 1.79 66.55 -24.99
CA ASN A 501 3.13 66.33 -24.40
C ASN A 501 3.68 64.90 -24.58
N MET A 502 3.53 64.29 -25.77
CA MET A 502 4.21 63.01 -26.08
C MET A 502 4.90 62.92 -27.45
N HIS A 503 5.02 64.02 -28.21
CA HIS A 503 5.75 64.04 -29.48
C HIS A 503 7.24 64.41 -29.31
N GLU A 504 7.58 65.18 -28.27
CA GLU A 504 8.92 65.75 -28.05
C GLU A 504 9.93 64.73 -27.49
N LEU A 505 9.46 63.70 -26.77
CA LEU A 505 10.31 62.64 -26.21
C LEU A 505 10.84 61.63 -27.23
N VAL A 506 10.25 61.56 -28.42
CA VAL A 506 10.71 60.64 -29.48
C VAL A 506 11.92 61.21 -30.22
N GLU A 507 11.94 62.52 -30.47
CA GLU A 507 12.98 63.18 -31.28
C GLU A 507 14.34 63.33 -30.55
N GLU A 508 14.38 63.22 -29.22
CA GLU A 508 15.62 63.17 -28.44
C GLU A 508 16.31 61.78 -28.49
N LEU A 509 15.56 60.70 -28.60
CA LEU A 509 16.10 59.33 -28.49
C LEU A 509 16.85 58.90 -29.76
N GLU A 510 16.39 59.29 -30.95
CA GLU A 510 17.09 58.98 -32.19
C GLU A 510 18.44 59.74 -32.31
N LYS A 511 18.48 60.99 -31.84
CA LYS A 511 19.69 61.84 -31.89
C LYS A 511 20.85 61.29 -31.03
N LYS A 512 20.57 60.50 -29.99
CA LYS A 512 21.61 59.85 -29.17
C LYS A 512 22.20 58.56 -29.78
N LYS A 513 21.55 57.94 -30.78
CA LYS A 513 21.99 56.66 -31.35
C LYS A 513 23.12 56.80 -32.40
N ALA A 514 23.32 57.98 -32.97
CA ALA A 514 24.32 58.24 -34.00
C ALA A 514 25.73 58.57 -33.47
N ALA A 515 25.89 58.84 -32.16
CA ALA A 515 27.08 59.49 -31.61
C ALA A 515 28.22 58.56 -31.14
N PHE A 516 28.10 57.24 -31.30
CA PHE A 516 29.09 56.27 -30.76
C PHE A 516 30.09 55.73 -31.80
N ASN A 517 29.78 55.77 -33.10
CA ASN A 517 30.65 55.22 -34.16
C ASN A 517 31.72 56.22 -34.64
N GLY A 518 32.26 57.04 -33.72
CA GLY A 518 33.09 58.23 -34.02
C GLY A 518 34.55 58.20 -33.55
N VAL A 519 35.00 57.14 -32.89
CA VAL A 519 36.36 56.98 -32.32
C VAL A 519 36.81 55.52 -32.54
N GLN A 520 37.55 55.11 -33.58
CA GLN A 520 38.29 55.79 -34.64
C GLN A 520 39.69 56.35 -34.27
N LYS A 521 40.73 55.66 -34.80
CA LYS A 521 42.04 56.15 -35.33
C LYS A 521 43.34 56.08 -34.51
N ASP A 522 43.35 56.08 -33.18
CA ASP A 522 44.60 56.37 -32.43
C ASP A 522 45.32 55.15 -31.82
N LEU A 523 45.66 54.12 -32.63
CA LEU A 523 46.63 53.08 -32.23
C LEU A 523 47.58 52.54 -33.34
N ASP A 524 47.46 53.01 -34.58
CA ASP A 524 48.28 52.54 -35.73
C ASP A 524 49.56 53.37 -35.99
N ASN A 525 50.09 54.10 -34.99
CA ASN A 525 51.07 55.18 -35.24
C ASN A 525 52.32 55.26 -34.34
N GLU A 526 52.73 54.18 -33.66
CA GLU A 526 54.08 54.08 -33.07
C GLU A 526 54.98 53.11 -33.85
N ARG A 527 55.24 53.49 -35.11
CA ARG A 527 56.22 52.80 -35.98
C ARG A 527 57.12 53.76 -36.75
N VAL A 528 57.47 54.91 -36.18
CA VAL A 528 58.49 55.82 -36.75
C VAL A 528 59.34 56.54 -35.69
N LYS A 529 59.75 55.83 -34.63
CA LYS A 529 60.98 56.21 -33.90
C LYS A 529 62.21 55.87 -34.75
N VAL A 530 62.38 56.70 -35.77
CA VAL A 530 63.31 56.53 -36.87
C VAL A 530 64.74 56.84 -36.40
N VAL A 531 65.64 55.90 -36.67
CA VAL A 531 66.99 56.13 -37.22
C VAL A 531 67.71 57.42 -36.77
N LEU A 532 68.70 57.29 -35.87
CA LEU A 532 70.08 57.78 -36.08
C LEU A 532 71.06 57.42 -34.92
N LEU A 533 72.37 57.54 -35.20
CA LEU A 533 73.55 57.29 -34.33
C LEU A 533 73.83 55.79 -34.04
N SER A 534 74.64 55.01 -34.79
CA SER A 534 75.74 55.23 -35.77
C SER A 534 77.19 55.27 -35.23
N GLU A 535 78.10 54.59 -35.94
CA GLU A 535 79.61 54.62 -35.92
C GLU A 535 80.37 54.12 -34.66
N LYS A 536 81.19 53.04 -34.66
CA LYS A 536 82.41 52.73 -35.49
C LYS A 536 82.89 51.24 -35.22
N VAL A 537 83.25 50.37 -36.20
CA VAL A 537 84.53 50.18 -37.00
C VAL A 537 85.60 49.32 -36.23
N GLN A 538 86.43 48.36 -36.73
CA GLN A 538 87.19 48.13 -38.02
C GLN A 538 87.74 46.65 -38.27
N THR A 539 87.73 46.12 -39.52
CA THR A 539 88.74 45.20 -40.23
C THR A 539 89.18 43.77 -39.74
N LEU A 540 90.01 42.90 -40.42
CA LEU A 540 90.16 42.30 -41.81
C LEU A 540 91.35 41.23 -41.91
N GLU A 541 91.20 40.12 -42.69
CA GLU A 541 92.10 39.26 -43.60
C GLU A 541 93.63 38.77 -43.42
N ALA A 542 93.91 37.45 -43.71
CA ALA A 542 94.97 36.72 -44.56
C ALA A 542 96.53 36.33 -44.30
N LEU A 543 96.91 35.00 -44.46
CA LEU A 543 98.01 34.17 -45.20
C LEU A 543 99.64 34.15 -45.10
N GLN A 544 100.32 32.93 -45.12
CA GLN A 544 101.64 32.38 -45.80
C GLN A 544 103.11 32.01 -45.18
N PHE A 545 104.25 31.61 -45.93
CA PHE A 545 105.26 30.44 -45.67
C PHE A 545 106.94 30.41 -45.59
N PRO A 546 107.91 29.78 -46.43
CA PRO A 546 109.11 28.86 -46.03
C PRO A 546 110.63 28.85 -46.69
N LEU A 547 111.60 27.84 -46.43
CA LEU A 547 112.93 27.30 -47.11
C LEU A 547 114.41 27.40 -46.41
N HIS A 548 115.69 26.84 -46.65
CA HIS A 548 116.61 25.81 -47.42
C HIS A 548 118.11 25.67 -46.75
N ASP A 549 119.37 25.08 -47.05
CA ASP A 549 120.28 24.18 -47.96
C ASP A 549 121.78 23.93 -47.32
N ASN A 550 123.00 23.32 -47.68
CA ASN A 550 123.85 22.34 -48.57
C ASN A 550 125.42 22.18 -48.08
N ASN A 551 126.62 21.55 -48.49
CA ASN A 551 127.41 20.52 -49.38
C ASN A 551 128.98 20.38 -48.89
N ASN A 552 130.21 19.76 -49.27
CA ASN A 552 131.04 18.80 -50.20
C ASN A 552 132.57 18.53 -49.65
N ASN A 553 133.78 17.94 -50.11
CA ASN A 553 134.56 17.03 -51.11
C ASN A 553 136.16 16.84 -50.70
N ASN A 554 137.32 16.23 -51.24
CA ASN A 554 137.91 15.21 -52.25
C ASN A 554 139.53 14.87 -52.23
N MET A 555 140.10 13.78 -52.90
CA MET A 555 141.51 13.39 -53.50
C MET A 555 142.91 13.09 -52.72
N HIS A 556 144.13 12.59 -53.24
CA HIS A 556 144.69 11.47 -54.16
C HIS A 556 146.32 11.30 -54.34
N GLU A 557 146.91 10.08 -54.69
CA GLU A 557 148.25 9.56 -55.32
C GLU A 557 149.78 9.52 -54.78
N LEU A 558 150.66 8.72 -55.48
CA LEU A 558 152.15 8.39 -55.46
C LEU A 558 152.77 7.56 -54.29
N VAL A 559 153.47 6.41 -54.38
CA VAL A 559 154.19 5.56 -55.40
C VAL A 559 155.73 5.77 -55.54
N GLU A 560 156.49 4.65 -55.55
CA GLU A 560 157.91 4.48 -55.98
C GLU A 560 159.07 5.23 -55.26
N GLU A 561 159.18 5.10 -53.93
CA GLU A 561 160.29 4.26 -53.43
C GLU A 561 159.66 3.06 -52.72
N LEU A 562 159.68 1.87 -53.32
CA LEU A 562 160.84 0.97 -53.32
C LEU A 562 161.34 0.73 -51.89
N GLU A 563 160.91 -0.35 -51.24
CA GLU A 563 161.40 -1.72 -51.51
C GLU A 563 162.94 -1.86 -51.36
N LYS A 564 163.58 -0.89 -50.70
CA LYS A 564 164.89 -1.05 -50.05
C LYS A 564 164.71 -1.03 -48.55
N LYS A 565 164.88 -2.21 -47.93
CA LYS A 565 165.34 -2.38 -46.54
C LYS A 565 164.40 -1.78 -45.47
N LYS A 566 163.59 -2.57 -44.76
CA LYS A 566 163.77 -4.01 -44.46
C LYS A 566 165.20 -4.29 -43.93
N SER A 567 165.70 -3.42 -43.05
CA SER A 567 166.91 -3.70 -42.24
C SER A 567 166.96 -2.97 -40.88
N ALA A 568 165.84 -2.38 -40.43
CA ALA A 568 165.54 -1.95 -39.05
C ALA A 568 164.04 -1.58 -39.02
N LEU A 569 163.09 -2.34 -38.47
CA LEU A 569 163.13 -3.53 -37.61
C LEU A 569 163.73 -3.30 -36.22
N ASP A 570 162.98 -3.74 -35.20
CA ASP A 570 163.36 -3.93 -33.79
C ASP A 570 163.91 -2.70 -33.04
N GLY A 571 163.17 -1.59 -33.14
CA GLY A 571 163.31 -0.43 -32.24
C GLY A 571 162.31 -0.40 -31.07
N VAL A 572 161.00 -0.52 -31.35
CA VAL A 572 159.93 -0.10 -30.40
C VAL A 572 158.70 -1.04 -30.36
N GLN A 573 158.55 -2.00 -31.28
CA GLN A 573 157.30 -2.76 -31.45
C GLN A 573 157.13 -3.91 -30.42
N LYS A 574 156.95 -3.56 -29.14
CA LYS A 574 156.43 -4.47 -28.12
C LYS A 574 155.65 -3.80 -26.98
N ASP A 575 155.92 -2.53 -26.70
CA ASP A 575 155.24 -1.79 -25.61
C ASP A 575 153.85 -1.24 -26.00
N LEU A 576 153.31 -1.65 -27.15
CA LEU A 576 152.07 -1.12 -27.74
C LEU A 576 150.82 -1.99 -27.49
N ASP A 577 151.01 -3.26 -27.17
CA ASP A 577 149.97 -4.29 -27.28
C ASP A 577 149.02 -4.30 -26.05
N ASP A 578 149.52 -3.95 -24.85
CA ASP A 578 148.74 -4.03 -23.59
C ASP A 578 147.65 -2.93 -23.43
N GLU A 579 147.84 -1.73 -24.00
CA GLU A 579 146.82 -0.66 -23.92
C GLU A 579 145.73 -0.77 -25.00
N HIS A 580 146.01 -1.45 -26.13
CA HIS A 580 144.99 -1.68 -27.17
C HIS A 580 143.76 -2.43 -26.63
N VAL A 581 143.96 -3.35 -25.67
CA VAL A 581 142.90 -4.17 -25.09
C VAL A 581 141.84 -3.35 -24.34
N LYS A 582 142.23 -2.27 -23.64
CA LYS A 582 141.29 -1.44 -22.87
C LYS A 582 140.38 -0.58 -23.76
N VAL A 583 140.93 -0.04 -24.86
CA VAL A 583 140.19 0.84 -25.77
C VAL A 583 139.07 0.07 -26.48
N VAL A 584 139.32 -1.17 -26.89
CA VAL A 584 138.32 -2.04 -27.51
C VAL A 584 137.13 -2.29 -26.57
N ILE A 585 137.39 -2.68 -25.31
CA ILE A 585 136.35 -3.01 -24.31
C ILE A 585 135.48 -1.78 -23.95
N LEU A 586 136.02 -0.56 -24.05
CA LEU A 586 135.23 0.66 -23.86
C LEU A 586 134.43 1.04 -25.11
N SER A 587 134.95 0.79 -26.31
CA SER A 587 134.25 1.05 -27.58
C SER A 587 132.96 0.22 -27.72
N GLU A 588 133.02 -1.08 -27.43
CA GLU A 588 131.84 -1.97 -27.45
C GLU A 588 130.73 -1.50 -26.47
N LYS A 589 131.12 -0.95 -25.32
CA LYS A 589 130.17 -0.43 -24.33
C LYS A 589 129.49 0.87 -24.74
N VAL A 590 130.13 1.71 -25.55
CA VAL A 590 129.47 2.89 -26.13
C VAL A 590 128.46 2.44 -27.20
N GLN A 591 128.87 1.57 -28.13
CA GLN A 591 127.98 1.08 -29.20
C GLN A 591 126.73 0.36 -28.66
N THR A 592 126.86 -0.44 -27.60
CA THR A 592 125.70 -1.09 -26.96
C THR A 592 124.76 -0.12 -26.23
N LEU A 593 125.23 1.04 -25.77
CA LEU A 593 124.37 2.07 -25.17
C LEU A 593 123.67 2.92 -26.24
N GLU A 594 124.36 3.30 -27.31
CA GLU A 594 123.75 4.00 -28.46
C GLU A 594 122.66 3.14 -29.13
N ALA A 595 122.88 1.82 -29.24
CA ALA A 595 121.88 0.87 -29.75
C ALA A 595 120.61 0.78 -28.88
N LEU A 596 120.68 1.10 -27.58
CA LEU A 596 119.55 1.09 -26.65
C LEU A 596 118.81 2.44 -26.57
N GLN A 597 119.40 3.53 -27.06
CA GLN A 597 118.78 4.85 -27.01
C GLN A 597 117.54 4.96 -27.94
N PHE A 598 117.62 4.42 -29.15
CA PHE A 598 116.54 4.52 -30.14
C PHE A 598 115.25 3.78 -29.72
N PRO A 599 115.29 2.50 -29.25
CA PRO A 599 114.09 1.81 -28.75
C PRO A 599 113.42 2.54 -27.58
N LEU A 600 114.21 3.13 -26.68
CA LEU A 600 113.68 3.86 -25.52
C LEU A 600 112.94 5.13 -25.93
N GLN A 601 113.47 5.88 -26.91
CA GLN A 601 112.80 7.05 -27.47
C GLN A 601 111.52 6.66 -28.23
N GLN A 602 111.52 5.54 -28.95
CA GLN A 602 110.36 5.04 -29.69
C GLN A 602 109.23 4.60 -28.76
N GLU A 603 109.52 3.92 -27.65
CA GLU A 603 108.52 3.54 -26.64
C GLU A 603 107.98 4.76 -25.87
N VAL A 604 108.82 5.75 -25.55
CA VAL A 604 108.37 7.02 -24.95
C VAL A 604 107.45 7.82 -25.89
N ALA A 605 107.65 7.75 -27.21
CA ALA A 605 106.73 8.33 -28.18
C ALA A 605 105.38 7.57 -28.18
N ARG A 606 105.42 6.23 -28.27
CA ARG A 606 104.24 5.36 -28.26
C ARG A 606 103.37 5.54 -26.99
N LEU A 607 104.01 5.66 -25.83
CA LEU A 607 103.32 5.88 -24.55
C LEU A 607 102.72 7.29 -24.43
N LYS A 608 103.26 8.30 -25.11
CA LYS A 608 102.62 9.64 -25.19
C LYS A 608 101.40 9.61 -26.09
N GLU A 609 101.50 9.02 -27.27
CA GLU A 609 100.39 8.89 -28.22
C GLU A 609 99.20 8.13 -27.60
N MET A 610 99.47 7.03 -26.87
CA MET A 610 98.45 6.33 -26.08
C MET A 610 97.85 7.19 -24.95
N LEU A 611 98.64 8.04 -24.30
CA LEU A 611 98.17 8.90 -23.21
C LEU A 611 97.29 10.05 -23.74
N ASP A 612 97.64 10.65 -24.88
CA ASP A 612 96.87 11.73 -25.49
C ASP A 612 95.54 11.20 -26.08
N GLU A 613 95.53 10.02 -26.70
CA GLU A 613 94.29 9.36 -27.15
C GLU A 613 93.38 8.97 -25.97
N SER A 614 93.94 8.32 -24.93
CA SER A 614 93.19 7.97 -23.72
C SER A 614 92.67 9.19 -22.94
N LYS A 615 93.29 10.35 -23.12
CA LYS A 615 92.83 11.61 -22.52
C LYS A 615 91.69 12.23 -23.33
N LYS A 616 91.75 12.16 -24.65
CA LYS A 616 90.67 12.56 -25.55
C LYS A 616 89.40 11.73 -25.31
N ASP A 617 89.52 10.41 -25.17
CA ASP A 617 88.40 9.53 -24.80
C ASP A 617 87.76 9.94 -23.45
N LEU A 618 88.58 10.34 -22.47
CA LEU A 618 88.12 10.81 -21.16
C LEU A 618 87.42 12.18 -21.24
N ASP A 619 87.87 13.08 -22.12
CA ASP A 619 87.24 14.38 -22.35
C ASP A 619 85.90 14.23 -23.10
N ASP A 620 85.81 13.32 -24.08
CA ASP A 620 84.54 13.01 -24.78
C ASP A 620 83.48 12.38 -23.84
N GLU A 621 83.88 11.49 -22.91
CA GLU A 621 82.98 10.98 -21.88
C GLU A 621 82.57 12.05 -20.85
N GLN A 622 83.45 12.98 -20.48
CA GLN A 622 83.07 14.12 -19.62
C GLN A 622 81.96 14.97 -20.26
N VAL A 623 82.03 15.22 -21.58
CA VAL A 623 80.98 15.95 -22.31
C VAL A 623 79.64 15.19 -22.29
N LYS A 624 79.66 13.85 -22.41
CA LYS A 624 78.44 13.03 -22.24
C LYS A 624 77.87 13.12 -20.82
N VAL A 625 78.72 13.09 -19.79
CA VAL A 625 78.27 13.20 -18.39
C VAL A 625 77.62 14.56 -18.12
N VAL A 626 78.16 15.66 -18.67
CA VAL A 626 77.53 17.00 -18.57
C VAL A 626 76.17 17.01 -19.26
N LEU A 627 76.07 16.54 -20.51
CA LEU A 627 74.80 16.48 -21.24
C LEU A 627 73.76 15.55 -20.61
N LEU A 628 74.20 14.52 -19.88
CA LEU A 628 73.31 13.67 -19.06
C LEU A 628 72.89 14.38 -17.78
N SER A 629 73.78 15.12 -17.11
CA SER A 629 73.45 15.92 -15.92
C SER A 629 72.41 17.01 -16.23
N GLU A 630 72.52 17.71 -17.37
CA GLU A 630 71.52 18.69 -17.81
C GLU A 630 70.15 18.03 -18.10
N LYS A 631 70.15 16.82 -18.66
CA LYS A 631 68.92 16.03 -18.88
C LYS A 631 68.30 15.53 -17.58
N VAL A 632 69.10 15.15 -16.59
CA VAL A 632 68.60 14.79 -15.25
C VAL A 632 67.98 16.01 -14.57
N GLN A 633 68.69 17.14 -14.53
CA GLN A 633 68.18 18.38 -13.91
C GLN A 633 66.91 18.90 -14.58
N THR A 634 66.76 18.78 -15.90
CA THR A 634 65.52 19.16 -16.60
C THR A 634 64.36 18.19 -16.35
N LEU A 635 64.62 16.90 -16.15
CA LEU A 635 63.60 15.93 -15.72
C LEU A 635 63.19 16.14 -14.25
N GLU A 636 64.13 16.41 -13.35
CA GLU A 636 63.86 16.76 -11.95
C GLU A 636 63.05 18.06 -11.83
N ALA A 637 63.37 19.07 -12.63
CA ALA A 637 62.60 20.33 -12.70
C ALA A 637 61.17 20.13 -13.22
N LEU A 638 60.93 19.13 -14.09
CA LEU A 638 59.59 18.78 -14.59
C LEU A 638 58.81 17.87 -13.64
N GLN A 639 59.48 17.15 -12.72
CA GLN A 639 58.83 16.25 -11.77
C GLN A 639 57.84 16.97 -10.84
N PHE A 640 58.21 18.14 -10.31
CA PHE A 640 57.38 18.89 -9.37
C PHE A 640 56.10 19.48 -10.02
N PRO A 641 56.15 20.15 -11.19
CA PRO A 641 54.95 20.52 -11.94
C PRO A 641 54.04 19.32 -12.27
N LEU A 642 54.61 18.16 -12.64
CA LEU A 642 53.82 16.96 -12.93
C LEU A 642 53.10 16.42 -11.69
N GLN A 643 53.76 16.45 -10.52
CA GLN A 643 53.15 16.09 -9.24
C GLN A 643 52.04 17.07 -8.84
N GLN A 644 52.22 18.37 -9.05
CA GLN A 644 51.16 19.37 -8.82
C GLN A 644 49.96 19.14 -9.74
N GLU A 645 50.17 18.82 -11.02
CA GLU A 645 49.07 18.53 -11.95
C GLU A 645 48.32 17.25 -11.57
N VAL A 646 49.01 16.20 -11.12
CA VAL A 646 48.38 14.98 -10.61
C VAL A 646 47.52 15.27 -9.37
N VAL A 647 47.95 16.16 -8.47
CA VAL A 647 47.12 16.60 -7.34
C VAL A 647 45.90 17.38 -7.83
N ARG A 648 46.08 18.37 -8.72
CA ARG A 648 44.99 19.18 -9.29
C ARG A 648 43.93 18.31 -9.99
N LEU A 649 44.36 17.34 -10.79
CA LEU A 649 43.48 16.40 -11.50
C LEU A 649 42.78 15.42 -10.55
N LYS A 650 43.40 15.09 -9.41
CA LYS A 650 42.74 14.30 -8.36
C LYS A 650 41.68 15.12 -7.63
N GLU A 651 41.97 16.39 -7.31
CA GLU A 651 41.01 17.30 -6.67
C GLU A 651 39.79 17.55 -7.56
N THR A 652 39.97 17.81 -8.87
CA THR A 652 38.83 17.98 -9.80
C THR A 652 38.06 16.67 -10.04
N LEU A 653 38.73 15.52 -10.05
CA LEU A 653 38.07 14.22 -10.11
C LEU A 653 37.24 13.94 -8.85
N ASP A 654 37.78 14.23 -7.66
CA ASP A 654 37.08 14.01 -6.39
C ASP A 654 35.95 15.03 -6.16
N GLU A 655 36.04 16.26 -6.69
CA GLU A 655 34.92 17.20 -6.71
C GLU A 655 33.84 16.80 -7.73
N SER A 656 34.24 16.27 -8.89
CA SER A 656 33.34 15.73 -9.91
C SER A 656 32.55 14.52 -9.38
N LYS A 657 33.18 13.60 -8.64
CA LYS A 657 32.50 12.49 -7.95
C LYS A 657 31.42 12.99 -6.98
N LYS A 658 31.73 13.96 -6.11
CA LYS A 658 30.73 14.58 -5.23
C LYS A 658 29.62 15.28 -6.00
N GLY A 659 29.91 15.76 -7.22
CA GLY A 659 28.89 16.28 -8.14
C GLY A 659 27.95 15.18 -8.61
N LEU A 660 28.51 14.04 -9.05
CA LEU A 660 27.78 12.86 -9.49
C LEU A 660 26.95 12.25 -8.35
N GLU A 661 27.54 12.00 -7.19
CA GLU A 661 26.89 11.47 -5.98
C GLU A 661 25.64 12.29 -5.62
N ARG A 662 25.75 13.63 -5.55
CA ARG A 662 24.61 14.52 -5.29
C ARG A 662 23.56 14.50 -6.40
N SER A 663 23.94 14.22 -7.66
CA SER A 663 22.99 14.08 -8.77
C SER A 663 22.28 12.72 -8.75
N GLU A 664 22.96 11.66 -8.29
CA GLU A 664 22.36 10.34 -8.05
C GLU A 664 21.39 10.41 -6.87
N GLU A 665 21.75 11.09 -5.76
CA GLU A 665 20.83 11.40 -4.65
C GLU A 665 19.58 12.15 -5.13
N GLN A 666 19.73 13.17 -6.00
CA GLN A 666 18.60 13.90 -6.58
C GLN A 666 17.73 13.03 -7.49
N VAL A 667 18.32 12.15 -8.31
CA VAL A 667 17.56 11.20 -9.14
C VAL A 667 16.79 10.20 -8.28
N VAL A 668 17.40 9.67 -7.21
CA VAL A 668 16.71 8.80 -6.24
C VAL A 668 15.57 9.52 -5.53
N GLN A 669 15.76 10.79 -5.13
CA GLN A 669 14.68 11.60 -4.54
C GLN A 669 13.54 11.82 -5.54
N ILE A 670 13.83 12.28 -6.77
CA ILE A 670 12.82 12.51 -7.82
C ILE A 670 12.07 11.21 -8.15
N GLN A 671 12.75 10.06 -8.15
CA GLN A 671 12.12 8.76 -8.40
C GLN A 671 11.28 8.27 -7.21
N SER A 672 11.66 8.61 -5.98
CA SER A 672 10.84 8.42 -4.77
C SER A 672 9.58 9.30 -4.83
N ASP A 673 9.72 10.58 -5.17
CA ASP A 673 8.62 11.53 -5.29
C ASP A 673 7.65 11.12 -6.40
N PHE A 674 8.16 10.69 -7.56
CA PHE A 674 7.36 10.20 -8.67
C PHE A 674 6.60 8.90 -8.34
N ASN A 675 7.21 7.99 -7.58
CA ASN A 675 6.50 6.83 -7.05
C ASN A 675 5.43 7.25 -6.04
N SER A 676 5.71 8.18 -5.12
CA SER A 676 4.70 8.71 -4.19
C SER A 676 3.52 9.39 -4.90
N VAL A 677 3.75 10.05 -6.04
CA VAL A 677 2.71 10.62 -6.89
C VAL A 677 1.92 9.54 -7.63
N ARG A 678 2.57 8.48 -8.14
CA ARG A 678 1.86 7.31 -8.71
C ARG A 678 0.97 6.65 -7.66
N ASP A 679 1.50 6.35 -6.48
CA ASP A 679 0.76 5.71 -5.40
C ASP A 679 -0.43 6.57 -4.94
N ALA A 680 -0.31 7.90 -5.02
CA ALA A 680 -1.41 8.83 -4.74
C ALA A 680 -2.48 8.83 -5.85
N LEU A 681 -2.07 8.77 -7.12
CA LEU A 681 -2.97 8.63 -8.26
C LEU A 681 -3.71 7.28 -8.25
N ASP A 682 -3.02 6.19 -7.95
CA ASP A 682 -3.61 4.85 -7.86
C ASP A 682 -4.60 4.74 -6.69
N ARG A 683 -4.34 5.45 -5.58
CA ARG A 683 -5.32 5.63 -4.49
C ARG A 683 -6.54 6.44 -4.95
N ALA A 684 -6.34 7.56 -5.63
CA ALA A 684 -7.43 8.42 -6.09
C ALA A 684 -8.31 7.76 -7.16
N ASN A 685 -7.71 7.03 -8.10
CA ASN A 685 -8.43 6.23 -9.09
C ASN A 685 -9.27 5.15 -8.41
N LYS A 686 -8.70 4.44 -7.42
CA LYS A 686 -9.44 3.43 -6.65
C LYS A 686 -10.57 4.02 -5.81
N GLU A 687 -10.37 5.20 -5.22
CA GLU A 687 -11.43 5.91 -4.49
C GLU A 687 -12.55 6.33 -5.45
N LEU A 688 -12.22 6.76 -6.67
CA LEU A 688 -13.19 7.05 -7.73
C LEU A 688 -13.95 5.79 -8.19
N ASP A 689 -13.27 4.64 -8.33
CA ASP A 689 -13.91 3.35 -8.63
C ASP A 689 -14.85 2.90 -7.50
N GLU A 690 -14.38 2.95 -6.24
CA GLU A 690 -15.19 2.61 -5.05
C GLU A 690 -16.42 3.55 -4.97
N LYS A 691 -16.28 4.86 -5.27
CA LYS A 691 -17.38 5.83 -5.35
C LYS A 691 -18.32 5.64 -6.55
N PHE A 692 -17.81 5.17 -7.68
CA PHE A 692 -18.64 4.83 -8.84
C PHE A 692 -19.51 3.60 -8.54
N CYS A 693 -18.97 2.58 -7.86
CA CYS A 693 -19.77 1.46 -7.35
C CYS A 693 -20.86 1.93 -6.38
N GLU A 694 -20.53 2.73 -5.36
CA GLU A 694 -21.53 3.30 -4.44
C GLU A 694 -22.65 4.07 -5.17
N ALA A 695 -22.31 4.89 -6.16
CA ALA A 695 -23.28 5.67 -6.92
C ALA A 695 -24.24 4.77 -7.73
N ASN A 696 -23.73 3.71 -8.37
CA ASN A 696 -24.56 2.74 -9.09
C ASN A 696 -25.48 1.95 -8.13
N GLU A 697 -24.98 1.53 -6.96
CA GLU A 697 -25.79 0.85 -5.94
C GLU A 697 -26.95 1.74 -5.46
N ILE A 698 -26.67 3.03 -5.19
CA ILE A 698 -27.69 4.02 -4.81
C ILE A 698 -28.70 4.26 -5.95
N GLU A 699 -28.28 4.29 -7.22
CA GLU A 699 -29.20 4.43 -8.35
C GLU A 699 -30.11 3.20 -8.51
N PHE A 700 -29.58 1.97 -8.36
CA PHE A 700 -30.39 0.75 -8.36
C PHE A 700 -31.39 0.73 -7.20
N GLU A 701 -31.00 1.09 -5.99
CA GLU A 701 -31.93 1.22 -4.86
C GLU A 701 -33.01 2.28 -5.14
N LEU A 702 -32.63 3.45 -5.64
CA LEU A 702 -33.56 4.54 -5.96
C LEU A 702 -34.55 4.12 -7.06
N GLN A 703 -34.12 3.33 -8.05
CA GLN A 703 -35.00 2.77 -9.08
C GLN A 703 -35.99 1.74 -8.51
N ILE A 704 -35.56 0.90 -7.56
CA ILE A 704 -36.43 -0.03 -6.82
C ILE A 704 -37.48 0.76 -6.01
N TRP A 705 -37.04 1.73 -5.20
CA TRP A 705 -37.93 2.58 -4.39
C TRP A 705 -38.94 3.35 -5.25
N LYS A 706 -38.51 3.88 -6.40
CA LYS A 706 -39.37 4.55 -7.37
C LYS A 706 -40.43 3.60 -7.94
N SER A 707 -40.05 2.38 -8.34
CA SER A 707 -40.99 1.37 -8.82
C SER A 707 -42.02 0.98 -7.76
N MET A 708 -41.59 0.80 -6.51
CA MET A 708 -42.48 0.54 -5.37
C MET A 708 -43.44 1.71 -5.11
N ALA A 709 -42.97 2.96 -5.20
CA ALA A 709 -43.80 4.16 -5.04
C ALA A 709 -44.86 4.28 -6.16
N GLU A 710 -44.48 4.06 -7.41
CA GLU A 710 -45.39 4.03 -8.57
C GLU A 710 -46.45 2.92 -8.44
N GLN A 711 -46.06 1.74 -7.95
CA GLN A 711 -46.99 0.64 -7.68
C GLN A 711 -47.96 0.96 -6.53
N LEU A 712 -47.49 1.58 -5.45
CA LEU A 712 -48.33 2.04 -4.34
C LEU A 712 -49.30 3.13 -4.78
N GLU A 713 -48.87 4.08 -5.61
CA GLU A 713 -49.72 5.15 -6.13
C GLU A 713 -50.81 4.60 -7.07
N MET A 714 -50.48 3.64 -7.94
CA MET A 714 -51.46 2.91 -8.75
C MET A 714 -52.47 2.13 -7.88
N ASN A 715 -52.03 1.53 -6.78
CA ASN A 715 -52.92 0.81 -5.86
C ASN A 715 -53.83 1.75 -5.06
N LEU A 716 -53.34 2.92 -4.65
CA LEU A 716 -54.15 3.99 -4.04
C LEU A 716 -55.19 4.53 -5.02
N LYS A 717 -54.79 4.83 -6.27
CA LYS A 717 -55.70 5.25 -7.36
C LYS A 717 -56.82 4.23 -7.59
N ARG A 718 -56.50 2.93 -7.64
CA ARG A 718 -57.51 1.85 -7.74
C ARG A 718 -58.41 1.76 -6.51
N ASN A 719 -57.88 1.88 -5.30
CA ASN A 719 -58.70 1.85 -4.07
C ASN A 719 -59.67 3.03 -4.01
N LEU A 720 -59.22 4.24 -4.37
CA LEU A 720 -60.05 5.45 -4.45
C LEU A 720 -61.07 5.42 -5.59
N GLN A 721 -60.83 4.65 -6.65
CA GLN A 721 -61.84 4.36 -7.67
C GLN A 721 -62.90 3.38 -7.13
N MET A 722 -62.49 2.24 -6.59
CA MET A 722 -63.41 1.24 -6.03
C MET A 722 -64.30 1.81 -4.90
N ARG A 723 -63.77 2.72 -4.05
CA ARG A 723 -64.59 3.43 -3.05
C ARG A 723 -65.68 4.27 -3.70
N ARG A 724 -65.36 5.07 -4.73
CA ARG A 724 -66.34 5.89 -5.45
C ARG A 724 -67.39 5.04 -6.19
N GLU A 725 -67.00 3.89 -6.73
CA GLU A 725 -67.92 2.93 -7.35
C GLU A 725 -68.89 2.33 -6.31
N VAL A 726 -68.40 1.98 -5.12
CA VAL A 726 -69.22 1.50 -3.98
C VAL A 726 -70.11 2.61 -3.41
N GLU A 727 -69.60 3.83 -3.24
CA GLU A 727 -70.36 5.00 -2.80
C GLU A 727 -71.50 5.32 -3.77
N ALA A 728 -71.22 5.37 -5.08
CA ALA A 728 -72.24 5.53 -6.12
C ALA A 728 -73.30 4.41 -6.10
N SER A 729 -72.89 3.15 -5.90
CA SER A 729 -73.81 2.02 -5.77
C SER A 729 -74.73 2.16 -4.53
N LEU A 730 -74.17 2.61 -3.40
CA LEU A 730 -74.94 2.84 -2.18
C LEU A 730 -75.91 4.02 -2.31
N PHE A 731 -75.53 5.09 -3.02
CA PHE A 731 -76.45 6.19 -3.32
C PHE A 731 -77.63 5.72 -4.19
N ALA A 732 -77.36 4.97 -5.26
CA ALA A 732 -78.40 4.39 -6.12
C ALA A 732 -79.33 3.42 -5.34
N GLN A 733 -78.77 2.57 -4.46
CA GLN A 733 -79.56 1.70 -3.59
C GLN A 733 -80.45 2.52 -2.63
N THR A 734 -79.92 3.60 -2.05
CA THR A 734 -80.66 4.48 -1.14
C THR A 734 -81.80 5.21 -1.87
N GLU A 735 -81.58 5.64 -3.11
CA GLU A 735 -82.59 6.26 -3.96
C GLU A 735 -83.74 5.28 -4.28
N VAL A 736 -83.42 4.02 -4.63
CA VAL A 736 -84.42 2.97 -4.83
C VAL A 736 -85.22 2.69 -3.55
N GLU A 737 -84.58 2.61 -2.38
CA GLU A 737 -85.27 2.42 -1.10
C GLU A 737 -86.19 3.60 -0.75
N LEU A 738 -85.77 4.84 -1.05
CA LEU A 738 -86.57 6.05 -0.85
C LEU A 738 -87.79 6.07 -1.77
N ASN A 739 -87.62 5.70 -3.05
CA ASN A 739 -88.71 5.58 -4.03
C ASN A 739 -89.73 4.49 -3.63
N LEU A 740 -89.26 3.29 -3.26
CA LEU A 740 -90.12 2.21 -2.75
C LEU A 740 -90.88 2.62 -1.47
N LYS A 741 -90.26 3.44 -0.61
CA LYS A 741 -90.91 3.98 0.58
C LYS A 741 -92.01 5.00 0.24
N GLN A 742 -91.82 5.83 -0.79
CA GLN A 742 -92.87 6.74 -1.28
C GLN A 742 -94.02 5.98 -1.95
N GLU A 743 -93.72 4.99 -2.79
CA GLU A 743 -94.73 4.13 -3.44
C GLU A 743 -95.57 3.38 -2.40
N LYS A 744 -94.92 2.80 -1.38
CA LYS A 744 -95.60 2.12 -0.27
C LYS A 744 -96.53 3.05 0.52
N GLU A 745 -96.16 4.33 0.68
CA GLU A 745 -97.00 5.32 1.36
C GLU A 745 -98.19 5.75 0.48
N CYS A 746 -97.98 5.91 -0.83
CA CYS A 746 -99.06 6.16 -1.80
C CYS A 746 -100.07 4.98 -1.82
N LEU A 747 -99.58 3.74 -1.86
CA LEU A 747 -100.41 2.54 -1.77
C LEU A 747 -101.18 2.45 -0.45
N ARG A 748 -100.58 2.88 0.68
CA ARG A 748 -101.28 2.98 1.97
C ARG A 748 -102.45 3.96 1.90
N GLN A 749 -102.23 5.16 1.35
CA GLN A 749 -103.26 6.19 1.21
C GLN A 749 -104.42 5.73 0.32
N ILE A 750 -104.10 5.07 -0.81
CA ILE A 750 -105.10 4.47 -1.70
C ILE A 750 -105.92 3.41 -0.95
N LEU A 751 -105.27 2.54 -0.16
CA LEU A 751 -105.95 1.48 0.58
C LEU A 751 -106.84 2.07 1.70
N GLU A 752 -106.38 3.10 2.42
CA GLU A 752 -107.19 3.81 3.42
C GLU A 752 -108.40 4.54 2.80
N GLU A 753 -108.31 5.01 1.55
CA GLU A 753 -109.47 5.53 0.80
C GLU A 753 -110.43 4.41 0.38
N LYS A 754 -109.92 3.22 0.00
CA LYS A 754 -110.75 2.04 -0.28
C LYS A 754 -111.50 1.57 0.97
N ASP A 755 -110.83 1.52 2.12
CA ASP A 755 -111.45 1.11 3.39
C ASP A 755 -112.57 2.09 3.80
N LYS A 756 -112.33 3.41 3.77
CA LYS A 756 -113.39 4.42 3.99
C LYS A 756 -114.56 4.29 3.02
N ARG A 757 -114.31 3.84 1.80
CA ARG A 757 -115.35 3.60 0.78
C ARG A 757 -116.08 2.27 1.02
N ILE A 758 -115.41 1.26 1.56
CA ILE A 758 -116.01 0.01 2.04
C ILE A 758 -116.89 0.30 3.26
N ASP A 759 -116.43 1.08 4.25
CA ASP A 759 -117.22 1.49 5.42
C ASP A 759 -118.51 2.21 5.00
N ASN A 760 -118.41 3.15 4.07
CA ASN A 760 -119.57 3.86 3.51
C ASN A 760 -120.53 2.90 2.79
N LEU A 761 -120.01 1.95 2.00
CA LEU A 761 -120.85 0.92 1.35
C LEU A 761 -121.46 -0.07 2.37
N GLN A 762 -120.78 -0.37 3.47
CA GLN A 762 -121.33 -1.18 4.57
C GLN A 762 -122.43 -0.42 5.31
N GLN A 763 -122.26 0.88 5.56
CA GLN A 763 -123.31 1.72 6.14
C GLN A 763 -124.53 1.79 5.21
N GLN A 764 -124.33 2.02 3.91
CA GLN A 764 -125.42 1.96 2.92
C GLN A 764 -126.08 0.58 2.87
N LEU A 765 -125.32 -0.52 3.04
CA LEU A 765 -125.87 -1.87 3.12
C LEU A 765 -126.69 -2.09 4.40
N VAL A 766 -126.32 -1.47 5.53
CA VAL A 766 -127.12 -1.45 6.76
C VAL A 766 -128.40 -0.64 6.56
N GLU A 767 -128.34 0.55 5.97
CA GLU A 767 -129.52 1.37 5.65
C GLU A 767 -130.47 0.65 4.67
N VAL A 768 -129.92 -0.07 3.68
CA VAL A 768 -130.68 -0.97 2.79
C VAL A 768 -131.23 -2.19 3.54
N SER A 769 -130.52 -2.74 4.53
CA SER A 769 -131.00 -3.84 5.37
C SER A 769 -132.13 -3.42 6.31
N GLU A 770 -132.04 -2.23 6.91
CA GLU A 770 -133.09 -1.65 7.75
C GLU A 770 -134.33 -1.29 6.93
N THR A 771 -134.17 -0.65 5.77
CA THR A 771 -135.30 -0.41 4.86
C THR A 771 -135.89 -1.72 4.31
N MET A 772 -135.08 -2.75 4.04
CA MET A 772 -135.58 -4.10 3.69
C MET A 772 -136.30 -4.78 4.86
N ASN A 773 -135.89 -4.58 6.11
CA ASN A 773 -136.57 -5.12 7.28
C ASN A 773 -137.86 -4.35 7.60
N ASN A 774 -137.90 -3.03 7.33
CA ASN A 774 -139.13 -2.24 7.37
C ASN A 774 -140.11 -2.66 6.25
N LEU A 775 -139.60 -2.98 5.05
CA LEU A 775 -140.41 -3.58 3.98
C LEU A 775 -140.90 -5.00 4.34
N LYS A 776 -140.08 -5.83 5.01
CA LYS A 776 -140.54 -7.11 5.57
C LYS A 776 -141.62 -6.95 6.63
N MET A 777 -141.59 -5.89 7.45
CA MET A 777 -142.68 -5.59 8.39
C MET A 777 -144.00 -5.22 7.69
N ILE A 778 -143.92 -4.71 6.46
CA ILE A 778 -145.10 -4.48 5.60
C ILE A 778 -145.53 -5.78 4.91
N GLN A 779 -144.59 -6.56 4.36
CA GLN A 779 -144.84 -7.85 3.69
C GLN A 779 -145.20 -9.01 4.64
N ASN A 780 -145.10 -8.82 5.96
CA ASN A 780 -145.58 -9.80 6.94
C ASN A 780 -147.09 -9.67 7.25
N ALA A 781 -147.81 -8.75 6.61
CA ALA A 781 -149.26 -8.64 6.66
C ALA A 781 -149.97 -9.23 5.40
N GLU A 782 -149.28 -9.23 4.26
CA GLU A 782 -149.76 -9.65 2.94
C GLU A 782 -148.60 -10.38 2.23
N GLU A 783 -148.61 -11.68 1.93
CA GLU A 783 -149.70 -12.66 1.95
C GLU A 783 -149.32 -14.00 2.63
N ASN A 784 -150.30 -14.56 3.36
CA ASN A 784 -150.48 -16.02 3.34
C ASN A 784 -151.11 -16.40 1.99
N VAL A 785 -150.33 -16.90 1.02
CA VAL A 785 -150.67 -17.85 -0.07
C VAL A 785 -149.61 -17.78 -1.20
N ALA A 786 -149.27 -18.94 -1.77
CA ALA A 786 -148.50 -19.15 -3.02
C ALA A 786 -147.28 -18.24 -3.30
N LEU A 787 -146.08 -18.65 -2.92
CA LEU A 787 -145.17 -19.38 -3.83
C LEU A 787 -145.04 -18.76 -5.25
N ALA A 788 -144.11 -17.79 -5.34
CA ALA A 788 -143.08 -17.62 -6.36
C ALA A 788 -143.14 -18.46 -7.66
N GLN A 789 -142.82 -17.93 -8.85
CA GLN A 789 -142.67 -16.54 -9.33
C GLN A 789 -142.39 -16.63 -10.84
N VAL A 790 -143.03 -15.83 -11.68
CA VAL A 790 -142.67 -15.69 -13.10
C VAL A 790 -142.06 -14.30 -13.32
N GLU A 791 -140.76 -14.30 -13.55
CA GLU A 791 -140.05 -13.71 -14.71
C GLU A 791 -140.53 -12.36 -15.32
N VAL A 792 -139.53 -11.53 -15.71
CA VAL A 792 -139.63 -10.30 -16.55
C VAL A 792 -140.25 -9.10 -15.78
N GLU A 793 -139.68 -7.88 -15.72
CA GLU A 793 -138.96 -7.10 -16.73
C GLU A 793 -138.06 -6.00 -16.13
N SER A 794 -136.81 -5.81 -16.60
CA SER A 794 -136.12 -4.49 -16.62
C SER A 794 -134.84 -4.52 -17.48
N ASP A 795 -134.92 -3.95 -18.69
CA ASP A 795 -133.85 -3.85 -19.70
C ASP A 795 -133.06 -2.52 -19.60
N LYS A 796 -131.70 -2.55 -19.76
CA LYS A 796 -130.83 -1.59 -20.52
C LYS A 796 -129.33 -1.54 -20.16
N ASN A 797 -128.53 -1.14 -21.16
CA ASN A 797 -127.17 -0.54 -21.15
C ASN A 797 -125.96 -1.44 -20.81
N THR A 798 -124.79 -1.34 -21.47
CA THR A 798 -124.40 -0.72 -22.77
C THR A 798 -123.16 -1.44 -23.34
N PRO A 799 -122.98 -1.54 -24.67
CA PRO A 799 -121.80 -2.18 -25.29
C PRO A 799 -120.49 -1.42 -25.03
N GLU A 800 -120.55 -0.10 -24.79
CA GLU A 800 -119.38 0.75 -24.50
C GLU A 800 -118.58 0.30 -23.26
N THR A 801 -119.23 -0.40 -22.33
CA THR A 801 -118.56 -0.93 -21.12
C THR A 801 -117.64 -2.10 -21.47
N THR A 802 -118.10 -3.03 -22.31
CA THR A 802 -117.32 -4.19 -22.75
C THR A 802 -116.11 -3.78 -23.59
N GLU A 803 -116.29 -2.82 -24.50
CA GLU A 803 -115.21 -2.36 -25.39
C GLU A 803 -114.13 -1.58 -24.61
N ARG A 804 -114.53 -0.78 -23.61
CA ARG A 804 -113.57 -0.21 -22.65
C ARG A 804 -112.80 -1.27 -21.86
N ILE A 805 -113.44 -2.37 -21.47
CA ILE A 805 -112.76 -3.47 -20.75
C ILE A 805 -111.76 -4.17 -21.67
N TYR A 806 -112.08 -4.41 -22.94
CA TYR A 806 -111.12 -4.97 -23.89
C TYR A 806 -109.91 -4.06 -24.12
N GLN A 807 -110.12 -2.75 -24.29
CA GLN A 807 -109.02 -1.78 -24.39
C GLN A 807 -108.16 -1.76 -23.11
N LEU A 808 -108.77 -1.83 -21.93
CA LEU A 808 -108.04 -1.90 -20.66
C LEU A 808 -107.26 -3.21 -20.48
N VAL A 809 -107.76 -4.33 -21.01
CA VAL A 809 -107.02 -5.61 -21.03
C VAL A 809 -105.83 -5.52 -21.98
N GLU A 810 -106.04 -5.01 -23.20
CA GLU A 810 -104.97 -4.86 -24.21
C GLU A 810 -103.87 -3.89 -23.76
N GLU A 811 -104.22 -2.76 -23.12
CA GLU A 811 -103.26 -1.88 -22.44
C GLU A 811 -102.48 -2.58 -21.32
N LYS A 812 -103.12 -3.48 -20.56
CA LYS A 812 -102.49 -4.22 -19.45
C LYS A 812 -101.59 -5.34 -19.95
N ASP A 813 -101.99 -6.06 -20.99
CA ASP A 813 -101.18 -7.11 -21.60
C ASP A 813 -99.95 -6.53 -22.30
N GLN A 814 -100.07 -5.37 -22.98
CA GLN A 814 -98.92 -4.63 -23.47
C GLN A 814 -98.01 -4.17 -22.31
N ARG A 815 -98.58 -3.64 -21.22
CA ARG A 815 -97.80 -3.24 -20.03
C ARG A 815 -97.06 -4.42 -19.38
N ILE A 816 -97.66 -5.62 -19.39
CA ILE A 816 -97.04 -6.86 -18.91
C ILE A 816 -95.90 -7.28 -19.84
N TYR A 817 -96.08 -7.20 -21.16
CA TYR A 817 -95.03 -7.48 -22.14
C TYR A 817 -93.83 -6.52 -22.00
N ASP A 818 -94.09 -5.22 -21.84
CA ASP A 818 -93.05 -4.19 -21.64
C ASP A 818 -92.27 -4.44 -20.33
N LEU A 819 -92.97 -4.84 -19.25
CA LEU A 819 -92.34 -5.21 -17.98
C LEU A 819 -91.52 -6.51 -18.10
N GLN A 820 -91.97 -7.49 -18.87
CA GLN A 820 -91.20 -8.73 -19.13
C GLN A 820 -89.93 -8.47 -19.94
N GLN A 821 -89.99 -7.58 -20.94
CA GLN A 821 -88.80 -7.08 -21.66
C GLN A 821 -87.80 -6.39 -20.70
N LEU A 822 -88.29 -5.53 -19.80
CA LEU A 822 -87.46 -4.83 -18.82
C LEU A 822 -86.80 -5.80 -17.83
N VAL A 823 -87.55 -6.79 -17.31
CA VAL A 823 -87.00 -7.83 -16.43
C VAL A 823 -85.93 -8.66 -17.16
N ALA A 824 -86.19 -9.11 -18.38
CA ALA A 824 -85.21 -9.88 -19.16
C ALA A 824 -83.93 -9.08 -19.48
N SER A 825 -84.03 -7.75 -19.63
CA SER A 825 -82.87 -6.87 -19.78
C SER A 825 -82.07 -6.75 -18.48
N LEU A 826 -82.76 -6.56 -17.35
CA LEU A 826 -82.13 -6.47 -16.02
C LEU A 826 -81.48 -7.80 -15.60
N GLU A 827 -82.14 -8.94 -15.82
CA GLU A 827 -81.57 -10.28 -15.58
C GLU A 827 -80.28 -10.48 -16.37
N LYS A 828 -80.27 -10.09 -17.66
CA LYS A 828 -79.08 -10.15 -18.52
C LYS A 828 -77.96 -9.22 -18.06
N GLU A 829 -78.28 -8.02 -17.57
CA GLU A 829 -77.30 -7.11 -16.98
C GLU A 829 -76.72 -7.67 -15.68
N PHE A 830 -77.55 -8.23 -14.79
CA PHE A 830 -77.11 -8.93 -13.57
C PHE A 830 -76.23 -10.15 -13.87
N GLU A 831 -76.55 -10.96 -14.89
CA GLU A 831 -75.73 -12.09 -15.34
C GLU A 831 -74.36 -11.60 -15.86
N SER A 832 -74.34 -10.52 -16.65
CA SER A 832 -73.10 -9.91 -17.16
C SER A 832 -72.24 -9.30 -16.05
N SER A 833 -72.86 -8.70 -15.03
CA SER A 833 -72.18 -8.15 -13.85
C SER A 833 -71.63 -9.26 -12.97
N THR A 834 -72.41 -10.33 -12.73
CA THR A 834 -72.02 -11.48 -11.91
C THR A 834 -70.88 -12.28 -12.54
N THR A 835 -70.90 -12.47 -13.87
CA THR A 835 -69.80 -13.11 -14.61
C THR A 835 -68.54 -12.22 -14.64
N SER A 836 -68.70 -10.91 -14.82
CA SER A 836 -67.60 -9.93 -14.70
C SER A 836 -66.94 -9.97 -13.32
N PHE A 837 -67.74 -9.86 -12.24
CA PHE A 837 -67.27 -9.94 -10.85
C PHE A 837 -66.59 -11.28 -10.55
N SER A 838 -67.15 -12.39 -11.04
CA SER A 838 -66.56 -13.73 -10.89
C SER A 838 -65.20 -13.83 -11.60
N SER A 839 -65.04 -13.19 -12.76
CA SER A 839 -63.76 -13.10 -13.46
C SER A 839 -62.72 -12.28 -12.66
N LYS A 840 -63.16 -11.15 -12.09
CA LYS A 840 -62.33 -10.26 -11.25
C LYS A 840 -61.88 -10.95 -9.95
N LEU A 841 -62.78 -11.68 -9.30
CA LEU A 841 -62.49 -12.48 -8.12
C LEU A 841 -61.50 -13.61 -8.44
N ARG A 842 -61.66 -14.30 -9.58
CA ARG A 842 -60.71 -15.32 -10.06
C ARG A 842 -59.34 -14.72 -10.42
N GLN A 843 -59.29 -13.49 -10.95
CA GLN A 843 -58.04 -12.75 -11.16
C GLN A 843 -57.34 -12.47 -9.82
N MET A 844 -58.03 -11.86 -8.85
CA MET A 844 -57.44 -11.57 -7.53
C MET A 844 -57.06 -12.84 -6.76
N GLN A 845 -57.74 -13.97 -6.98
CA GLN A 845 -57.36 -15.28 -6.44
C GLN A 845 -56.01 -15.75 -7.02
N LYS A 846 -55.73 -15.50 -8.32
CA LYS A 846 -54.43 -15.80 -8.92
C LYS A 846 -53.33 -14.86 -8.42
N GLU A 847 -53.59 -13.55 -8.41
CA GLU A 847 -52.63 -12.53 -7.96
C GLU A 847 -52.18 -12.78 -6.51
N ARG A 848 -53.12 -13.15 -5.63
CA ARG A 848 -52.84 -13.57 -4.25
C ARG A 848 -51.99 -14.85 -4.15
N ASN A 849 -52.17 -15.80 -5.06
CA ASN A 849 -51.38 -17.03 -5.07
C ASN A 849 -49.95 -16.77 -5.56
N VAL A 850 -49.78 -15.97 -6.62
CA VAL A 850 -48.44 -15.55 -7.09
C VAL A 850 -47.70 -14.77 -6.00
N LEU A 851 -48.38 -13.86 -5.29
CA LEU A 851 -47.80 -13.11 -4.16
C LEU A 851 -47.43 -14.02 -2.98
N ARG A 852 -48.18 -15.11 -2.75
CA ARG A 852 -47.83 -16.14 -1.77
C ARG A 852 -46.58 -16.89 -2.21
N GLU A 853 -46.55 -17.36 -3.45
CA GLU A 853 -45.44 -18.13 -4.01
C GLU A 853 -44.14 -17.30 -3.96
N SER A 854 -44.18 -16.02 -4.33
CA SER A 854 -43.02 -15.13 -4.24
C SER A 854 -42.61 -14.77 -2.80
N TRP A 855 -43.56 -14.73 -1.85
CA TRP A 855 -43.26 -14.59 -0.42
C TRP A 855 -42.62 -15.85 0.16
N GLU A 856 -43.09 -17.03 -0.24
CA GLU A 856 -42.57 -18.32 0.20
C GLU A 856 -41.16 -18.59 -0.39
N THR A 857 -40.85 -18.12 -1.60
CA THR A 857 -39.45 -18.11 -2.11
C THR A 857 -38.56 -17.12 -1.38
N VAL A 858 -38.96 -15.85 -1.22
CA VAL A 858 -38.14 -14.83 -0.52
C VAL A 858 -37.81 -15.27 0.90
N LYS A 859 -38.78 -15.85 1.63
CA LYS A 859 -38.55 -16.43 2.97
C LYS A 859 -37.58 -17.61 2.94
N SER A 860 -37.58 -18.41 1.88
CA SER A 860 -36.65 -19.54 1.73
C SER A 860 -35.22 -19.06 1.46
N ASP A 861 -35.07 -18.02 0.62
CA ASP A 861 -33.78 -17.39 0.32
C ASP A 861 -33.20 -16.66 1.54
N GLU A 862 -34.05 -16.03 2.36
CA GLU A 862 -33.68 -15.40 3.64
C GLU A 862 -33.14 -16.44 4.65
N VAL A 863 -33.83 -17.57 4.80
CA VAL A 863 -33.37 -18.68 5.66
C VAL A 863 -32.06 -19.29 5.14
N LEU A 864 -31.88 -19.39 3.81
CA LEU A 864 -30.64 -19.90 3.22
C LEU A 864 -29.45 -18.98 3.51
N LYS A 865 -29.63 -17.65 3.38
CA LYS A 865 -28.61 -16.65 3.72
C LYS A 865 -28.26 -16.66 5.21
N GLU A 866 -29.24 -16.80 6.10
CA GLU A 866 -28.97 -16.92 7.54
C GLU A 866 -28.17 -18.20 7.86
N MET A 867 -28.46 -19.32 7.19
CA MET A 867 -27.66 -20.54 7.32
C MET A 867 -26.21 -20.33 6.84
N GLU A 868 -26.00 -19.69 5.69
CA GLU A 868 -24.67 -19.34 5.18
C GLU A 868 -23.90 -18.42 6.13
N VAL A 869 -24.56 -17.44 6.76
CA VAL A 869 -23.97 -16.56 7.77
C VAL A 869 -23.56 -17.33 9.02
N GLN A 870 -24.37 -18.27 9.51
CA GLN A 870 -24.01 -19.09 10.68
C GLN A 870 -22.90 -20.10 10.36
N GLU A 871 -22.84 -20.67 9.15
CA GLU A 871 -21.75 -21.55 8.71
C GLU A 871 -20.41 -20.79 8.63
N ASN A 872 -20.40 -19.62 7.99
CA ASN A 872 -19.23 -18.74 7.96
C ASN A 872 -18.77 -18.32 9.36
N LYS A 873 -19.71 -18.07 10.29
CA LYS A 873 -19.41 -17.73 11.68
C LYS A 873 -18.81 -18.90 12.46
N ILE A 874 -19.23 -20.14 12.21
CA ILE A 874 -18.59 -21.34 12.79
C ILE A 874 -17.17 -21.47 12.25
N MET A 875 -16.99 -21.33 10.93
CA MET A 875 -15.68 -21.39 10.27
C MET A 875 -14.69 -20.35 10.83
N ILE A 876 -15.15 -19.11 11.08
CA ILE A 876 -14.34 -18.07 11.74
C ILE A 876 -13.91 -18.49 13.14
N VAL A 877 -14.81 -19.05 13.96
CA VAL A 877 -14.49 -19.50 15.33
C VAL A 877 -13.47 -20.65 15.33
N GLU A 878 -13.52 -21.55 14.35
CA GLU A 878 -12.54 -22.62 14.16
C GLU A 878 -11.17 -22.07 13.71
N LEU A 879 -11.14 -21.18 12.70
CA LEU A 879 -9.92 -20.54 12.22
C LEU A 879 -9.24 -19.68 13.31
N GLU A 880 -10.01 -18.93 14.09
CA GLU A 880 -9.49 -18.24 15.28
C GLU A 880 -8.87 -19.21 16.28
N ASN A 881 -9.44 -20.40 16.44
CA ASN A 881 -8.96 -21.38 17.39
C ASN A 881 -7.61 -21.98 16.96
N ASP A 882 -7.45 -22.26 15.67
CA ASP A 882 -6.17 -22.69 15.12
C ASP A 882 -5.13 -21.57 15.12
N LEU A 883 -5.53 -20.30 14.92
CA LEU A 883 -4.64 -19.15 15.13
C LEU A 883 -4.21 -19.00 16.60
N ARG A 884 -5.08 -19.29 17.58
CA ARG A 884 -4.72 -19.35 19.01
C ARG A 884 -3.72 -20.49 19.29
N ASN A 885 -3.96 -21.68 18.74
CA ASN A 885 -3.07 -22.85 18.87
C ASN A 885 -1.68 -22.57 18.27
N LEU A 886 -1.64 -22.00 17.05
CA LEU A 886 -0.41 -21.63 16.36
C LEU A 886 0.36 -20.53 17.10
N ARG A 887 -0.33 -19.54 17.68
CA ARG A 887 0.31 -18.50 18.51
C ARG A 887 0.99 -19.10 19.74
N GLN A 888 0.31 -19.97 20.49
CA GLN A 888 0.94 -20.66 21.63
C GLN A 888 2.18 -21.46 21.19
N LEU A 889 2.12 -22.15 20.04
CA LEU A 889 3.26 -22.89 19.51
C LEU A 889 4.44 -21.97 19.14
N VAL A 890 4.18 -20.76 18.63
CA VAL A 890 5.22 -19.74 18.39
C VAL A 890 5.82 -19.25 19.71
N ASP A 891 4.98 -18.90 20.70
CA ASP A 891 5.44 -18.46 22.03
C ASP A 891 6.33 -19.55 22.70
N GLU A 892 5.94 -20.83 22.56
CA GLU A 892 6.72 -21.98 23.03
C GLU A 892 8.02 -22.22 22.26
N GLN A 893 8.16 -21.75 21.01
CA GLN A 893 9.42 -21.83 20.26
C GLN A 893 10.31 -20.61 20.56
N GLU A 894 9.75 -19.41 20.70
CA GLU A 894 10.49 -18.23 21.14
C GLU A 894 11.17 -18.46 22.49
N MET A 895 10.49 -19.08 23.45
CA MET A 895 11.09 -19.41 24.75
C MET A 895 12.27 -20.37 24.63
N LYS A 896 12.23 -21.34 23.69
CA LYS A 896 13.35 -22.26 23.42
C LYS A 896 14.50 -21.57 22.71
N ILE A 897 14.22 -20.65 21.79
CA ILE A 897 15.24 -19.82 21.11
C ILE A 897 15.99 -18.98 22.15
N ARG A 898 15.28 -18.28 23.06
CA ARG A 898 15.88 -17.48 24.13
C ARG A 898 16.73 -18.32 25.10
N GLU A 899 16.33 -19.57 25.38
CA GLU A 899 17.12 -20.51 26.20
C GLU A 899 18.41 -20.95 25.48
N ILE A 900 18.35 -21.21 24.17
CA ILE A 900 19.52 -21.53 23.33
C ILE A 900 20.47 -20.33 23.20
N GLU A 901 19.93 -19.12 23.01
CA GLU A 901 20.70 -17.87 22.94
C GLU A 901 21.49 -17.61 24.24
N ALA A 902 20.84 -17.80 25.40
CA ALA A 902 21.49 -17.63 26.71
C ALA A 902 22.60 -18.65 26.97
N GLU A 903 22.43 -19.93 26.57
CA GLU A 903 23.49 -20.93 26.68
C GLU A 903 24.62 -20.67 25.65
N LEU A 904 24.30 -20.10 24.48
CA LEU A 904 25.30 -19.70 23.47
C LEU A 904 26.16 -18.52 23.95
N GLU A 905 25.56 -17.47 24.51
CA GLU A 905 26.30 -16.32 25.07
C GLU A 905 27.24 -16.78 26.21
N LYS A 906 26.74 -17.62 27.11
CA LYS A 906 27.51 -18.28 28.17
C LYS A 906 28.68 -19.11 27.62
N LYS A 907 28.50 -19.81 26.48
CA LYS A 907 29.57 -20.55 25.80
C LYS A 907 30.57 -19.62 25.11
N GLU A 908 30.14 -18.50 24.54
CA GLU A 908 31.06 -17.51 23.99
C GLU A 908 31.93 -16.88 25.08
N LEU A 909 31.36 -16.53 26.24
CA LEU A 909 32.12 -16.05 27.40
C LEU A 909 33.16 -17.08 27.89
N GLU A 910 32.81 -18.36 27.88
CA GLU A 910 33.75 -19.45 28.20
C GLU A 910 34.88 -19.55 27.17
N VAL A 911 34.58 -19.43 25.88
CA VAL A 911 35.58 -19.38 24.79
C VAL A 911 36.47 -18.14 24.89
N GLN A 912 35.93 -16.97 25.19
CA GLN A 912 36.71 -15.75 25.39
C GLN A 912 37.65 -15.87 26.59
N LYS A 913 37.20 -16.47 27.71
CA LYS A 913 38.05 -16.78 28.87
C LYS A 913 39.20 -17.70 28.49
N LEU A 914 38.93 -18.82 27.80
CA LEU A 914 39.96 -19.75 27.32
C LEU A 914 40.96 -19.10 26.34
N LYS A 915 40.48 -18.20 25.46
CA LYS A 915 41.30 -17.39 24.55
C LYS A 915 42.23 -16.45 25.31
N CYS A 916 41.75 -15.80 26.37
CA CYS A 916 42.55 -14.99 27.27
C CYS A 916 43.62 -15.81 28.00
N GLU A 917 43.24 -16.97 28.57
CA GLU A 917 44.20 -17.89 29.22
C GLU A 917 45.29 -18.37 28.25
N LEU A 918 44.92 -18.82 27.04
CA LEU A 918 45.87 -19.22 26.01
C LEU A 918 46.80 -18.05 25.61
N GLY A 919 46.23 -16.85 25.43
CA GLY A 919 46.98 -15.63 25.16
C GLY A 919 47.89 -15.17 26.31
N THR A 920 47.70 -15.64 27.55
CA THR A 920 48.71 -15.50 28.61
C THR A 920 49.79 -16.59 28.54
N LYS A 921 49.40 -17.84 28.29
CA LYS A 921 50.33 -18.98 28.16
C LYS A 921 51.36 -18.73 27.05
N ILE A 922 50.93 -18.27 25.86
CA ILE A 922 51.80 -17.89 24.75
C ILE A 922 52.82 -16.82 25.19
N ARG A 923 52.36 -15.69 25.75
CA ARG A 923 53.23 -14.61 26.27
C ARG A 923 54.17 -15.05 27.41
N THR A 924 53.94 -16.19 28.04
CA THR A 924 54.89 -16.81 29.00
C THR A 924 55.82 -17.85 28.37
N SER A 925 55.56 -18.34 27.15
CA SER A 925 56.54 -19.05 26.32
C SER A 925 57.50 -18.07 25.70
N ASP A 926 57.00 -17.03 25.00
CA ASP A 926 57.82 -16.02 24.32
C ASP A 926 58.91 -15.44 25.26
N ARG A 927 58.54 -15.18 26.52
CA ARG A 927 59.44 -14.69 27.59
C ARG A 927 60.43 -15.71 28.17
N LYS A 928 60.24 -17.01 27.93
CA LYS A 928 61.24 -18.06 28.18
C LYS A 928 62.15 -18.21 26.98
N ASP A 929 61.59 -18.16 25.78
CA ASP A 929 62.31 -18.33 24.52
C ASP A 929 63.26 -17.14 24.26
N GLU A 930 62.85 -15.91 24.58
CA GLU A 930 63.71 -14.71 24.60
C GLU A 930 64.87 -14.82 25.62
N LYS A 931 64.62 -15.45 26.78
CA LYS A 931 65.66 -15.70 27.79
C LYS A 931 66.63 -16.79 27.32
N LEU A 932 66.12 -17.83 26.68
CA LEU A 932 66.92 -18.91 26.11
C LEU A 932 67.84 -18.37 25.02
N ALA A 933 67.32 -17.56 24.10
CA ALA A 933 68.09 -16.86 23.07
C ALA A 933 69.21 -15.99 23.69
N LYS A 934 68.91 -15.20 24.72
CA LYS A 934 69.93 -14.40 25.44
C LYS A 934 71.00 -15.28 26.10
N THR A 935 70.65 -16.43 26.67
CA THR A 935 71.65 -17.38 27.17
C THR A 935 72.45 -18.06 26.06
N MET A 936 71.89 -18.26 24.87
CA MET A 936 72.63 -18.78 23.72
C MET A 936 73.64 -17.77 23.18
N CYS A 937 73.28 -16.49 23.01
CA CYS A 937 74.23 -15.44 22.62
C CYS A 937 75.41 -15.35 23.61
N LEU A 938 75.13 -15.34 24.92
CA LEU A 938 76.15 -15.36 25.98
C LEU A 938 77.00 -16.66 26.03
N MET A 939 76.58 -17.72 25.33
CA MET A 939 77.39 -18.93 25.15
C MET A 939 78.21 -18.86 23.85
N SER A 940 77.68 -18.31 22.76
CA SER A 940 78.43 -18.00 21.55
C SER A 940 79.59 -17.04 21.84
N GLU A 941 79.33 -15.88 22.47
CA GLU A 941 80.38 -14.91 22.85
C GLU A 941 81.51 -15.53 23.69
N LYS A 942 81.19 -16.54 24.52
CA LYS A 942 82.18 -17.30 25.29
C LYS A 942 82.92 -18.34 24.45
N MET A 943 82.23 -19.00 23.53
CA MET A 943 82.81 -19.98 22.61
C MET A 943 83.76 -19.30 21.61
N ASP A 944 83.39 -18.12 21.11
CA ASP A 944 84.23 -17.26 20.26
C ASP A 944 85.49 -16.82 21.02
N ARG A 945 85.34 -16.38 22.28
CA ARG A 945 86.48 -16.05 23.14
C ARG A 945 87.40 -17.25 23.43
N ILE A 946 86.83 -18.41 23.76
CA ILE A 946 87.62 -19.64 23.95
C ILE A 946 88.35 -20.02 22.66
N SER A 947 87.72 -19.85 21.49
CA SER A 947 88.35 -20.11 20.19
C SER A 947 89.54 -19.18 19.91
N VAL A 948 89.47 -17.90 20.31
CA VAL A 948 90.61 -16.98 20.25
C VAL A 948 91.71 -17.39 21.24
N GLU A 949 91.35 -17.70 22.47
CA GLU A 949 92.28 -18.15 23.53
C GLU A 949 93.00 -19.46 23.14
N ASP A 950 92.35 -20.37 22.40
CA ASP A 950 92.92 -21.62 21.89
C ASP A 950 93.84 -21.40 20.67
N VAL A 951 93.60 -20.36 19.86
CA VAL A 951 94.52 -19.92 18.79
C VAL A 951 95.79 -19.29 19.40
N GLU A 952 95.67 -18.43 20.42
CA GLU A 952 96.82 -17.90 21.16
C GLU A 952 97.63 -19.02 21.85
N LEU A 953 96.94 -20.06 22.34
CA LEU A 953 97.57 -21.27 22.89
C LEU A 953 98.32 -22.06 21.81
N MET A 954 97.73 -22.27 20.62
CA MET A 954 98.41 -22.93 19.51
C MET A 954 99.62 -22.14 19.00
N GLU A 955 99.55 -20.80 18.92
CA GLU A 955 100.69 -19.97 18.52
C GLU A 955 101.82 -20.05 19.57
N SER A 956 101.45 -20.14 20.86
CA SER A 956 102.40 -20.35 21.96
C SER A 956 103.04 -21.74 21.92
N LEU A 957 102.29 -22.78 21.57
CA LEU A 957 102.79 -24.15 21.39
C LEU A 957 103.69 -24.26 20.15
N GLY A 958 103.37 -23.58 19.04
CA GLY A 958 104.23 -23.51 17.85
C GLY A 958 105.62 -22.96 18.18
N LYS A 959 105.68 -21.85 18.92
CA LYS A 959 106.93 -21.23 19.39
C LYS A 959 107.75 -22.11 20.35
N ILE A 960 107.10 -23.09 21.00
CA ILE A 960 107.80 -24.11 21.81
C ILE A 960 108.34 -25.22 20.90
N VAL A 961 107.59 -25.66 19.89
CA VAL A 961 108.01 -26.70 18.94
C VAL A 961 109.21 -26.26 18.08
N GLU A 962 109.28 -24.99 17.67
CA GLU A 962 110.44 -24.43 16.95
C GLU A 962 111.74 -24.40 17.78
N SER A 963 111.69 -24.65 19.10
CA SER A 963 112.88 -24.59 19.97
C SER A 963 113.69 -25.89 20.06
N PHE A 964 113.25 -26.99 19.43
CA PHE A 964 113.90 -28.31 19.50
C PHE A 964 114.04 -29.03 18.14
N ASP A 965 115.04 -28.63 17.34
CA ASP A 965 115.52 -29.45 16.22
C ASP A 965 117.06 -29.64 16.25
N ILE A 966 117.50 -30.87 16.53
CA ILE A 966 118.83 -31.38 16.14
C ILE A 966 118.72 -32.82 15.61
N SER A 967 118.28 -32.94 14.35
CA SER A 967 119.05 -33.63 13.28
C SER A 967 119.59 -35.06 13.48
N ARG A 968 118.87 -36.06 12.92
CA ARG A 968 119.36 -37.18 12.04
C ARG A 968 118.29 -38.29 11.90
N GLY A 969 118.03 -38.89 10.74
CA GLY A 969 118.50 -38.66 9.36
C GLY A 969 118.23 -39.86 8.43
N TRP A 970 118.38 -39.65 7.10
CA TRP A 970 118.15 -40.62 5.98
C TRP A 970 116.65 -40.81 5.62
N ALA A 971 116.12 -40.43 4.43
CA ALA A 971 116.45 -40.73 3.01
C ALA A 971 115.89 -42.09 2.52
N SER A 972 115.12 -42.22 1.43
CA SER A 972 114.59 -41.24 0.44
C SER A 972 113.38 -41.80 -0.36
N SER A 973 112.65 -40.89 -1.02
CA SER A 973 111.89 -41.06 -2.28
C SER A 973 110.46 -41.67 -2.32
N ASP A 974 109.64 -40.95 -3.11
CA ASP A 974 108.65 -41.38 -4.12
C ASP A 974 107.23 -41.90 -3.75
N GLU A 975 106.28 -40.96 -3.86
CA GLU A 975 105.06 -40.96 -4.72
C GLU A 975 103.87 -41.97 -4.60
N TYR A 976 102.67 -41.35 -4.67
CA TYR A 976 101.33 -41.79 -5.15
C TYR A 976 100.44 -42.84 -4.42
N ASP A 977 99.20 -42.37 -4.14
CA ASP A 977 97.85 -42.96 -4.21
C ASP A 977 97.51 -44.42 -3.82
N ASP A 978 96.67 -44.49 -2.77
CA ASP A 978 95.27 -44.98 -2.76
C ASP A 978 94.88 -46.49 -2.94
N VAL A 979 93.73 -46.82 -2.31
CA VAL A 979 92.84 -47.99 -2.54
C VAL A 979 93.30 -49.44 -2.19
N LYS A 980 92.74 -49.89 -1.04
CA LYS A 980 92.09 -51.21 -0.75
C LYS A 980 92.86 -52.53 -0.49
N GLU A 981 92.33 -53.22 0.54
CA GLU A 981 92.14 -54.68 0.68
C GLU A 981 93.40 -55.56 0.93
N ASN A 982 93.38 -56.67 1.68
CA ASN A 982 92.24 -57.40 2.28
C ASN A 982 92.61 -58.29 3.50
N VAL A 983 91.58 -58.76 4.24
CA VAL A 983 91.48 -60.07 4.95
C VAL A 983 92.42 -60.38 6.16
N ASN A 984 92.03 -61.11 7.23
CA ASN A 984 90.73 -61.40 7.89
C ASN A 984 90.98 -62.24 9.17
N VAL A 985 90.41 -61.90 10.35
CA VAL A 985 90.10 -62.87 11.42
C VAL A 985 88.73 -62.56 12.08
N MET A 986 87.69 -63.22 11.56
CA MET A 986 86.40 -63.63 12.16
C MET A 986 86.37 -63.86 13.69
N LEU A 987 85.27 -63.79 14.48
CA LEU A 987 83.79 -63.51 14.41
C LEU A 987 83.31 -63.41 15.91
N SER A 988 82.11 -62.99 16.33
CA SER A 988 81.17 -61.90 15.95
C SER A 988 80.00 -61.82 16.96
N SER A 989 79.28 -60.68 17.02
CA SER A 989 78.02 -60.51 17.78
C SER A 989 76.82 -61.24 17.13
N PRO A 990 75.71 -61.55 17.84
CA PRO A 990 74.49 -60.73 17.67
C PRO A 990 73.39 -60.72 18.79
N LEU A 991 72.71 -59.55 18.92
CA LEU A 991 71.24 -59.34 18.97
C LEU A 991 70.34 -59.87 20.15
N MET A 992 69.05 -59.47 20.11
CA MET A 992 68.04 -59.40 21.19
C MET A 992 66.98 -60.54 21.27
N LYS A 993 66.41 -60.68 22.49
CA LYS A 993 64.99 -60.93 22.89
C LYS A 993 64.15 -62.10 22.31
N LYS A 994 63.71 -63.01 23.21
CA LYS A 994 62.31 -63.37 23.62
C LYS A 994 62.39 -64.60 24.56
N VAL A 995 61.64 -64.82 25.65
CA VAL A 995 60.27 -64.42 26.13
C VAL A 995 59.14 -65.28 25.56
N GLU A 996 58.14 -65.59 26.40
CA GLU A 996 57.15 -66.70 26.36
C GLU A 996 57.74 -68.06 26.84
N ASP A 997 57.12 -68.83 27.75
CA ASP A 997 55.77 -68.70 28.37
C ASP A 997 55.66 -69.34 29.78
N MET A 998 54.59 -68.97 30.54
CA MET A 998 53.75 -69.84 31.41
C MET A 998 52.84 -69.02 32.38
N HIS A 999 51.52 -69.26 32.34
CA HIS A 999 50.46 -68.99 33.36
C HIS A 999 50.22 -67.53 33.86
N ASP A 1000 49.01 -66.97 33.98
CA ASP A 1000 47.62 -67.36 33.67
C ASP A 1000 46.67 -66.18 34.04
N GLU A 1001 45.38 -66.34 33.72
CA GLU A 1001 44.18 -65.69 34.31
C GLU A 1001 44.00 -64.14 34.37
N ARG A 1002 43.22 -63.65 33.39
CA ARG A 1002 42.04 -62.73 33.51
C ARG A 1002 42.21 -61.22 33.78
N SER A 1003 41.87 -60.44 32.75
CA SER A 1003 41.35 -59.06 32.86
C SER A 1003 39.81 -59.02 32.73
N PRO A 1004 39.06 -58.26 33.55
CA PRO A 1004 37.61 -58.12 33.42
C PRO A 1004 37.19 -56.74 32.87
N LEU A 1005 36.92 -56.62 31.56
CA LEU A 1005 36.21 -55.47 30.96
C LEU A 1005 35.22 -55.92 29.88
N ARG A 1006 33.97 -56.19 30.29
CA ARG A 1006 32.76 -56.27 29.44
C ARG A 1006 31.52 -56.00 30.29
N ALA A 1007 30.90 -54.83 30.15
CA ALA A 1007 29.59 -54.52 30.74
C ALA A 1007 28.94 -53.25 30.14
N ILE A 1008 28.74 -53.20 28.81
CA ILE A 1008 27.70 -52.35 28.21
C ILE A 1008 26.98 -53.16 27.12
N ASN A 1009 25.84 -53.73 27.48
CA ASN A 1009 24.62 -53.90 26.68
C ASN A 1009 23.47 -54.24 27.64
#